data_AF-A0A2J8I2R0-F1
#
_entry.id   AF-A0A2J8I2R0-F1
#
_cell.length_a   1.000
_cell.length_b   1.000
_cell.length_c   1.000
_cell.angle_alpha   90.00
_cell.angle_beta   90.00
_cell.angle_gamma   90.00
#
_symmetry.space_group_name_H-M   'P 1'
#
loop_
_entity.id
_entity.type
_entity.pdbx_description
1 polymer ?
#
loop_
_entity_poly.entity_id
_entity_poly.type
_entity_poly.pdbx_seq_one_letter_code
_entity_poly.pdbx_strand_id
1 'polypeptide(L)'
;MNYRIDFAVLSEQKNDCRFGLTLHNLSEQDLSDWSLHFIMDRFIQPDSVSNGELHQVGSFCSLLPHQAVLPANGHYYCEFRIKTAPFRFYSDGIKEAFVQLNHTEATVRYDVAVTPIVLASPYQERSEIPATEAAELCLIPKPNKVEKLGGHYVLASTSQITLHSANAEQAASWLQQELKHLYEFEPQPIGNADIVYQSNPILDEEHYHLTVNAKGILLEASGHVGFVHASATLLQLIKRTQDGLVVPCVKISDAPRFKYRGMMLDCARHFHPVERVKRLINQLAHYKFSTFHWHLTDDEGWRIEIKSLPQLTNIGAWRGVDKVIGPQFSTVTDQHGGYYTQEEIKQVIAYAGDRGITVIPEIDIPGHCRAAIRSLSEWLLDTEDRSEYRSIQNYSDNVLSPALPETYRFLDLVLEEIAALFPSHFFHIGADEVPDGVWINSPKCQALMAEHGYEDAKELQGHLLRYVEKKLRSLGKRMVGWEEAQHGNKVSKDTVIYSWLSEQAALDCAKQGFDVILQPGQYTYLDIVQDYAPEEPGVAWAGVTPLERAYSYEPLAEVPADHPIRKRILGMQSALWCEIINDQSRMDYMLYPRLTALAEAGWTQNSLRDWPDYLARLKGHLPLLDKQEIHYRSPWK
;
A
#
# COMPACT_ATOMS: atom_id res chain seq x y z
N MET A 1 -30.68 12.12 9.99
CA MET A 1 -29.60 12.85 10.69
C MET A 1 -30.05 14.29 10.89
N ASN A 2 -29.73 14.87 12.05
CA ASN A 2 -30.14 16.22 12.43
C ASN A 2 -29.28 17.32 11.79
N TYR A 3 -28.12 16.96 11.26
CA TYR A 3 -27.18 17.90 10.63
C TYR A 3 -26.71 17.34 9.29
N ARG A 4 -26.51 18.22 8.31
CA ARG A 4 -26.01 17.87 6.97
C ARG A 4 -25.07 18.94 6.44
N ILE A 5 -24.01 18.54 5.74
CA ILE A 5 -23.17 19.44 4.94
C ILE A 5 -23.44 19.23 3.46
N ASP A 6 -23.63 20.34 2.75
CA ASP A 6 -23.53 20.41 1.30
C ASP A 6 -22.23 21.14 0.92
N PHE A 7 -21.44 20.53 0.04
CA PHE A 7 -20.15 21.04 -0.41
C PHE A 7 -20.13 21.17 -1.93
N ALA A 8 -19.69 22.31 -2.46
CA ALA A 8 -19.76 22.60 -3.88
C ALA A 8 -18.53 23.36 -4.39
N VAL A 9 -18.11 23.04 -5.62
CA VAL A 9 -17.13 23.83 -6.35
C VAL A 9 -17.82 25.09 -6.89
N LEU A 10 -17.37 26.27 -6.46
CA LEU A 10 -17.94 27.56 -6.89
C LEU A 10 -17.21 28.13 -8.11
N SER A 11 -15.90 27.92 -8.21
CA SER A 11 -15.09 28.33 -9.35
C SER A 11 -13.76 27.61 -9.39
N GLU A 12 -13.27 27.33 -10.60
CA GLU A 12 -11.99 26.67 -10.84
C GLU A 12 -11.08 27.60 -11.66
N GLN A 13 -9.85 27.80 -11.19
CA GLN A 13 -8.76 28.41 -11.92
C GLN A 13 -7.55 27.47 -11.90
N LYS A 14 -6.53 27.78 -12.70
CA LYS A 14 -5.31 26.95 -12.74
C LYS A 14 -4.66 26.89 -11.35
N ASN A 15 -4.71 25.72 -10.72
CA ASN A 15 -4.18 25.45 -9.39
C ASN A 15 -4.79 26.32 -8.27
N ASP A 16 -6.02 26.81 -8.44
CA ASP A 16 -6.78 27.52 -7.40
C ASP A 16 -8.28 27.27 -7.58
N CYS A 17 -8.88 26.58 -6.62
CA CYS A 17 -10.31 26.25 -6.62
C CYS A 17 -10.98 26.89 -5.41
N ARG A 18 -12.16 27.49 -5.63
CA ARG A 18 -12.98 28.08 -4.56
C ARG A 18 -14.20 27.19 -4.31
N PHE A 19 -14.49 26.96 -3.05
CA PHE A 19 -15.54 26.06 -2.60
C PHE A 19 -16.51 26.77 -1.66
N GLY A 20 -17.76 26.31 -1.67
CA GLY A 20 -18.80 26.71 -0.74
C GLY A 20 -19.18 25.52 0.14
N LEU A 21 -19.20 25.73 1.45
CA LEU A 21 -19.62 24.77 2.46
C LEU A 21 -20.87 25.32 3.15
N THR A 22 -21.94 24.54 3.13
CA THR A 22 -23.19 24.85 3.84
C THR A 22 -23.48 23.78 4.87
N LEU A 23 -23.47 24.13 6.16
CA LEU A 23 -23.95 23.26 7.24
C LEU A 23 -25.40 23.58 7.55
N HIS A 24 -26.29 22.60 7.45
CA HIS A 24 -27.70 22.71 7.79
C HIS A 24 -27.96 22.15 9.19
N ASN A 25 -28.64 22.94 10.03
CA ASN A 25 -29.28 22.45 11.24
C ASN A 25 -30.72 22.06 10.88
N LEU A 26 -30.96 20.77 10.71
CA LEU A 26 -32.27 20.20 10.38
C LEU A 26 -33.04 19.78 11.64
N SER A 27 -32.55 20.16 12.82
CA SER A 27 -33.19 19.86 14.10
C SER A 27 -34.14 20.97 14.53
N GLU A 28 -34.96 20.65 15.53
CA GLU A 28 -35.87 21.60 16.20
C GLU A 28 -35.19 22.42 17.30
N GLN A 29 -33.86 22.34 17.45
CA GLN A 29 -33.12 23.02 18.51
C GLN A 29 -32.00 23.91 17.94
N ASP A 30 -31.80 25.05 18.57
CA ASP A 30 -30.68 25.93 18.27
C ASP A 30 -29.36 25.28 18.72
N LEU A 31 -28.33 25.36 17.89
CA LEU A 31 -26.96 25.04 18.27
C LEU A 31 -26.29 26.31 18.80
N SER A 32 -25.93 26.34 20.07
CA SER A 32 -25.20 27.45 20.68
C SER A 32 -23.77 27.05 21.02
N ASP A 33 -22.83 27.97 20.83
CA ASP A 33 -21.38 27.80 21.02
C ASP A 33 -20.90 26.44 20.50
N TRP A 34 -20.83 26.35 19.18
CA TRP A 34 -20.59 25.13 18.43
C TRP A 34 -19.38 25.28 17.50
N SER A 35 -18.79 24.16 17.12
CA SER A 35 -17.74 24.07 16.12
C SER A 35 -18.04 22.95 15.13
N LEU A 36 -17.63 23.12 13.88
CA LEU A 36 -17.73 22.09 12.85
C LEU A 36 -16.36 21.44 12.65
N HIS A 37 -16.33 20.12 12.67
CA HIS A 37 -15.12 19.33 12.42
C HIS A 37 -15.35 18.43 11.22
N PHE A 38 -14.39 18.36 10.31
CA PHE A 38 -14.52 17.57 9.08
C PHE A 38 -13.16 17.12 8.53
N ILE A 39 -13.19 16.15 7.62
CA ILE A 39 -11.99 15.65 6.94
C ILE A 39 -11.87 16.23 5.54
N MET A 40 -10.71 16.81 5.24
CA MET A 40 -10.29 17.33 3.94
C MET A 40 -8.80 17.04 3.73
N ASP A 41 -8.46 16.26 2.70
CA ASP A 41 -7.06 15.90 2.42
C ASP A 41 -6.25 17.05 1.79
N ARG A 42 -6.95 18.07 1.29
CA ARG A 42 -6.31 19.21 0.64
C ARG A 42 -6.09 20.34 1.63
N PHE A 43 -5.02 21.10 1.41
CA PHE A 43 -4.71 22.26 2.22
C PHE A 43 -5.66 23.43 1.94
N ILE A 44 -6.50 23.78 2.91
CA ILE A 44 -7.34 24.97 2.86
C ILE A 44 -6.47 26.20 3.13
N GLN A 45 -6.51 27.20 2.23
CA GLN A 45 -5.78 28.46 2.45
C GLN A 45 -6.43 29.22 3.64
N PRO A 46 -5.75 29.38 4.79
CA PRO A 46 -6.39 29.92 5.99
C PRO A 46 -6.93 31.35 5.81
N ASP A 47 -6.23 32.16 5.02
CA ASP A 47 -6.59 33.54 4.68
C ASP A 47 -7.77 33.66 3.70
N SER A 48 -8.23 32.54 3.13
CA SER A 48 -9.35 32.52 2.19
C SER A 48 -10.69 32.20 2.84
N VAL A 49 -10.71 31.83 4.12
CA VAL A 49 -11.91 31.42 4.86
C VAL A 49 -12.79 32.65 5.08
N SER A 50 -14.00 32.64 4.52
CA SER A 50 -14.86 33.84 4.47
C SER A 50 -15.63 34.12 5.75
N ASN A 51 -15.92 33.09 6.54
CA ASN A 51 -16.74 33.16 7.73
C ASN A 51 -16.21 32.10 8.72
N GLY A 52 -15.77 32.52 9.90
CA GLY A 52 -15.14 31.65 10.88
C GLY A 52 -13.61 31.53 10.77
N GLU A 53 -13.04 30.87 11.76
CA GLU A 53 -11.61 30.57 11.85
C GLU A 53 -11.41 29.07 11.64
N LEU A 54 -10.53 28.69 10.71
CA LEU A 54 -10.24 27.31 10.38
C LEU A 54 -8.83 26.92 10.82
N HIS A 55 -8.74 25.82 11.54
CA HIS A 55 -7.48 25.16 11.87
C HIS A 55 -7.43 23.78 11.19
N GLN A 56 -6.30 23.45 10.58
CA GLN A 56 -6.10 22.18 9.88
C GLN A 56 -4.82 21.51 10.36
N VAL A 57 -4.92 20.23 10.74
CA VAL A 57 -3.79 19.36 11.09
C VAL A 57 -3.93 18.08 10.28
N GLY A 58 -3.05 17.89 9.32
CA GLY A 58 -3.21 16.78 8.38
C GLY A 58 -4.47 16.96 7.54
N SER A 59 -5.30 15.92 7.54
CA SER A 59 -6.64 15.92 6.95
C SER A 59 -7.74 16.49 7.87
N PHE A 60 -7.48 16.68 9.16
CA PHE A 60 -8.50 17.09 10.13
C PHE A 60 -8.65 18.60 10.21
N CYS A 61 -9.85 19.09 9.89
CA CYS A 61 -10.23 20.49 9.93
C CYS A 61 -11.19 20.78 11.09
N SER A 62 -10.92 21.84 11.83
CA SER A 62 -11.80 22.41 12.84
C SER A 62 -12.16 23.84 12.45
N LEU A 63 -13.44 24.11 12.22
CA LEU A 63 -13.99 25.40 11.85
C LEU A 63 -14.81 25.98 13.00
N LEU A 64 -14.32 27.09 13.58
CA LEU A 64 -15.02 27.87 14.58
C LEU A 64 -15.81 29.00 13.89
N PRO A 65 -17.15 28.96 13.86
CA PRO A 65 -17.95 29.98 13.20
C PRO A 65 -17.91 31.32 13.95
N HIS A 66 -17.99 32.45 13.23
CA HIS A 66 -18.13 33.77 13.87
C HIS A 66 -19.50 33.94 14.57
N GLN A 67 -20.51 33.19 14.14
CA GLN A 67 -21.84 33.20 14.77
C GLN A 67 -21.87 32.22 15.95
N ALA A 68 -22.23 32.73 17.12
CA ALA A 68 -22.33 31.91 18.34
C ALA A 68 -23.53 30.95 18.31
N VAL A 69 -24.57 31.24 17.52
CA VAL A 69 -25.79 30.43 17.45
C VAL A 69 -26.11 30.07 15.99
N LEU A 70 -26.39 28.80 15.72
CA LEU A 70 -26.98 28.30 14.49
C LEU A 70 -28.43 27.88 14.77
N PRO A 71 -29.44 28.68 14.35
CA PRO A 71 -30.84 28.43 14.67
C PRO A 71 -31.34 27.06 14.19
N ALA A 72 -32.34 26.52 14.88
CA ALA A 72 -33.16 25.40 14.42
C ALA A 72 -33.68 25.66 13.01
N ASN A 73 -33.64 24.66 12.14
CA ASN A 73 -33.99 24.77 10.72
C ASN A 73 -33.18 25.83 9.92
N GLY A 74 -32.09 26.34 10.49
CA GLY A 74 -31.17 27.30 9.89
C GLY A 74 -30.01 26.65 9.14
N HIS A 75 -29.13 27.49 8.59
CA HIS A 75 -27.88 27.05 7.98
C HIS A 75 -26.73 28.03 8.26
N TYR A 76 -25.53 27.51 8.17
CA TYR A 76 -24.27 28.23 8.20
C TYR A 76 -23.58 28.08 6.85
N TYR A 77 -23.03 29.18 6.33
CA TYR A 77 -22.31 29.19 5.06
C TYR A 77 -20.91 29.76 5.23
N CYS A 78 -19.94 29.10 4.58
CA CYS A 78 -18.55 29.52 4.51
C CYS A 78 -17.97 29.20 3.13
N GLU A 79 -17.13 30.10 2.61
CA GLU A 79 -16.27 29.85 1.45
C GLU A 79 -14.82 29.68 1.88
N PHE A 80 -14.06 28.95 1.09
CA PHE A 80 -12.61 28.90 1.17
C PHE A 80 -11.99 28.50 -0.18
N ARG A 81 -10.67 28.65 -0.28
CA ARG A 81 -9.86 28.30 -1.46
C ARG A 81 -8.85 27.21 -1.14
N ILE A 82 -8.53 26.44 -2.16
CA ILE A 82 -7.52 25.38 -2.13
C ILE A 82 -6.63 25.55 -3.37
N LYS A 83 -5.31 25.48 -3.19
CA LYS A 83 -4.36 25.48 -4.30
C LYS A 83 -4.26 24.09 -4.93
N THR A 84 -5.22 23.75 -5.77
CA THR A 84 -5.38 22.42 -6.35
C THR A 84 -5.83 22.48 -7.80
N ALA A 85 -5.50 21.45 -8.57
CA ALA A 85 -6.19 21.15 -9.82
C ALA A 85 -7.69 20.88 -9.55
N PRO A 86 -8.57 21.05 -10.56
CA PRO A 86 -10.00 20.78 -10.43
C PRO A 86 -10.30 19.41 -9.81
N PHE A 87 -11.27 19.36 -8.90
CA PHE A 87 -11.77 18.10 -8.34
C PHE A 87 -12.52 17.33 -9.43
N ARG A 88 -12.25 16.03 -9.53
CA ARG A 88 -12.82 15.18 -10.59
C ARG A 88 -13.66 14.04 -10.04
N PHE A 89 -13.49 13.71 -8.76
CA PHE A 89 -14.13 12.56 -8.11
C PHE A 89 -14.87 13.00 -6.86
N TYR A 90 -15.92 12.26 -6.48
CA TYR A 90 -16.61 12.52 -5.22
C TYR A 90 -15.71 12.27 -4.00
N SER A 91 -14.70 11.40 -4.14
CA SER A 91 -13.69 11.13 -3.11
C SER A 91 -12.78 12.30 -2.78
N ASP A 92 -12.68 13.32 -3.67
CA ASP A 92 -11.97 14.56 -3.37
C ASP A 92 -12.71 15.44 -2.34
N GLY A 93 -14.01 15.18 -2.13
CA GLY A 93 -14.86 15.96 -1.22
C GLY A 93 -14.58 15.72 0.26
N ILE A 94 -15.42 16.32 1.12
CA ILE A 94 -15.40 16.05 2.56
C ILE A 94 -15.74 14.58 2.79
N LYS A 95 -14.93 13.87 3.58
CA LYS A 95 -15.11 12.43 3.82
C LYS A 95 -16.10 12.15 4.96
N GLU A 96 -15.88 12.82 6.08
CA GLU A 96 -16.67 12.69 7.30
C GLU A 96 -16.73 14.05 8.02
N ALA A 97 -17.77 14.24 8.85
CA ALA A 97 -17.94 15.46 9.62
C ALA A 97 -18.76 15.22 10.90
N PHE A 98 -18.53 16.06 11.91
CA PHE A 98 -19.34 16.15 13.12
C PHE A 98 -19.42 17.60 13.64
N VAL A 99 -20.48 17.92 14.37
CA VAL A 99 -20.60 19.17 15.14
C VAL A 99 -20.30 18.89 16.60
N GLN A 100 -19.58 19.81 17.26
CA GLN A 100 -19.29 19.75 18.69
C GLN A 100 -19.84 20.99 19.41
N LEU A 101 -20.39 20.82 20.61
CA LEU A 101 -20.70 21.93 21.52
C LEU A 101 -19.45 22.25 22.36
N ASN A 102 -19.09 23.53 22.45
CA ASN A 102 -17.85 23.96 23.12
C ASN A 102 -18.06 24.38 24.59
N HIS A 103 -19.29 24.63 25.01
CA HIS A 103 -19.63 25.18 26.33
C HIS A 103 -20.00 24.13 27.39
N THR A 104 -20.00 22.84 27.06
CA THR A 104 -20.48 21.78 27.94
C THR A 104 -19.33 21.09 28.69
N GLU A 105 -19.49 20.82 29.99
CA GLU A 105 -18.51 20.07 30.79
C GLU A 105 -18.28 18.63 30.26
N ALA A 106 -19.29 18.08 29.58
CA ALA A 106 -19.17 16.84 28.81
C ALA A 106 -19.18 17.17 27.32
N THR A 107 -18.23 16.65 26.55
CA THR A 107 -18.16 16.88 25.10
C THR A 107 -19.37 16.26 24.40
N VAL A 108 -20.27 17.10 23.87
CA VAL A 108 -21.42 16.65 23.07
C VAL A 108 -21.05 16.76 21.59
N ARG A 109 -21.12 15.64 20.89
CA ARG A 109 -20.86 15.55 19.44
C ARG A 109 -22.10 15.05 18.72
N TYR A 110 -22.36 15.59 17.54
CA TYR A 110 -23.44 15.17 16.66
C TYR A 110 -22.89 14.81 15.28
N ASP A 111 -23.26 13.63 14.79
CA ASP A 111 -22.91 13.21 13.43
C ASP A 111 -23.53 14.15 12.38
N VAL A 112 -22.77 14.40 11.33
CA VAL A 112 -23.18 15.24 10.20
C VAL A 112 -23.23 14.38 8.94
N ALA A 113 -24.38 14.34 8.28
CA ALA A 113 -24.49 13.74 6.95
C ALA A 113 -23.66 14.55 5.95
N VAL A 114 -22.79 13.91 5.18
CA VAL A 114 -22.02 14.60 4.13
C VAL A 114 -22.62 14.27 2.77
N THR A 115 -23.15 15.28 2.08
CA THR A 115 -23.63 15.14 0.71
C THR A 115 -22.42 15.02 -0.23
N PRO A 116 -22.45 14.15 -1.26
CA PRO A 116 -21.40 14.13 -2.28
C PRO A 116 -21.18 15.52 -2.86
N ILE A 117 -19.91 15.89 -3.06
CA ILE A 117 -19.55 17.21 -3.57
C ILE A 117 -20.21 17.48 -4.93
N VAL A 118 -20.74 18.69 -5.11
CA VAL A 118 -21.17 19.18 -6.41
C VAL A 118 -19.93 19.59 -7.22
N LEU A 119 -19.49 18.70 -8.10
CA LEU A 119 -18.35 18.90 -9.00
C LEU A 119 -18.71 19.89 -10.12
N ALA A 120 -17.79 20.81 -10.45
CA ALA A 120 -17.95 21.70 -11.61
C ALA A 120 -17.49 21.03 -12.91
N SER A 121 -16.44 20.22 -12.85
CA SER A 121 -15.79 19.65 -14.04
C SER A 121 -15.50 18.15 -13.91
N PRO A 122 -16.50 17.25 -13.78
CA PRO A 122 -16.24 15.81 -13.85
C PRO A 122 -15.74 15.41 -15.26
N TYR A 123 -15.00 14.30 -15.36
CA TYR A 123 -14.62 13.77 -16.67
C TYR A 123 -15.84 13.28 -17.46
N GLN A 124 -15.82 13.49 -18.77
CA GLN A 124 -16.81 12.94 -19.69
C GLN A 124 -16.40 11.59 -20.28
N GLU A 125 -15.09 11.34 -20.40
CA GLU A 125 -14.54 10.08 -20.90
C GLU A 125 -14.77 8.93 -19.91
N ARG A 126 -14.75 7.70 -20.41
CA ARG A 126 -14.82 6.46 -19.62
C ARG A 126 -13.87 5.46 -20.26
N SER A 127 -13.24 4.63 -19.43
CA SER A 127 -12.47 3.48 -19.90
C SER A 127 -13.43 2.37 -20.32
N GLU A 128 -13.16 1.74 -21.45
CA GLU A 128 -13.97 0.64 -21.98
C GLU A 128 -13.13 -0.63 -22.02
N ILE A 129 -13.67 -1.73 -21.49
CA ILE A 129 -13.06 -3.05 -21.61
C ILE A 129 -13.81 -3.81 -22.71
N PRO A 130 -13.14 -4.29 -23.76
CA PRO A 130 -13.81 -5.03 -24.81
C PRO A 130 -14.42 -6.33 -24.27
N ALA A 131 -15.56 -6.71 -24.83
CA ALA A 131 -16.13 -8.03 -24.58
C ALA A 131 -15.15 -9.11 -25.06
N THR A 132 -14.96 -10.14 -24.25
CA THR A 132 -14.14 -11.30 -24.60
C THR A 132 -14.75 -12.56 -24.01
N GLU A 133 -14.51 -13.67 -24.69
CA GLU A 133 -14.76 -15.00 -24.14
C GLU A 133 -13.65 -15.40 -23.16
N ALA A 134 -13.99 -16.29 -22.23
CA ALA A 134 -13.02 -16.84 -21.30
C ALA A 134 -12.01 -17.73 -22.04
N ALA A 135 -10.73 -17.57 -21.72
CA ALA A 135 -9.68 -18.45 -22.22
C ALA A 135 -9.86 -19.88 -21.69
N GLU A 136 -9.36 -20.87 -22.43
CA GLU A 136 -9.37 -22.26 -21.96
C GLU A 136 -8.46 -22.46 -20.74
N LEU A 137 -7.29 -21.82 -20.72
CA LEU A 137 -6.35 -21.85 -19.59
C LEU A 137 -6.31 -20.46 -18.95
N CYS A 138 -7.00 -20.29 -17.83
CA CYS A 138 -7.17 -19.02 -17.13
C CYS A 138 -6.00 -18.71 -16.18
N LEU A 139 -4.77 -18.76 -16.70
CA LEU A 139 -3.57 -18.64 -15.87
C LEU A 139 -3.11 -17.18 -15.74
N ILE A 140 -2.94 -16.68 -14.52
CA ILE A 140 -2.40 -15.37 -14.24
C ILE A 140 -1.38 -15.46 -13.09
N PRO A 141 -0.11 -15.07 -13.28
CA PRO A 141 0.51 -14.67 -14.54
C PRO A 141 0.49 -15.76 -15.61
N LYS A 142 0.54 -15.35 -16.89
CA LYS A 142 0.74 -16.26 -18.01
C LYS A 142 2.10 -16.97 -17.91
N PRO A 143 2.16 -18.31 -17.91
CA PRO A 143 3.43 -19.00 -17.93
C PRO A 143 4.21 -18.76 -19.22
N ASN A 144 5.52 -18.67 -19.12
CA ASN A 144 6.39 -18.37 -20.26
C ASN A 144 6.45 -19.48 -21.30
N LYS A 145 6.14 -20.73 -20.92
CA LYS A 145 6.00 -21.85 -21.86
C LYS A 145 4.90 -22.82 -21.41
N VAL A 146 3.92 -23.03 -22.27
CA VAL A 146 2.81 -23.97 -22.07
C VAL A 146 2.63 -24.82 -23.32
N GLU A 147 2.62 -26.14 -23.16
CA GLU A 147 2.23 -27.13 -24.16
C GLU A 147 0.91 -27.78 -23.72
N LYS A 148 -0.17 -27.54 -24.47
CA LYS A 148 -1.46 -28.20 -24.22
C LYS A 148 -1.39 -29.64 -24.70
N LEU A 149 -1.88 -30.56 -23.89
CA LEU A 149 -2.04 -31.97 -24.24
C LEU A 149 -3.53 -32.30 -24.35
N GLY A 150 -3.86 -33.41 -25.00
CA GLY A 150 -5.24 -33.88 -25.09
C GLY A 150 -5.74 -34.45 -23.75
N GLY A 151 -6.98 -34.08 -23.37
CA GLY A 151 -7.70 -34.65 -22.24
C GLY A 151 -7.49 -33.92 -20.91
N HIS A 152 -7.94 -34.55 -19.84
CA HIS A 152 -7.85 -34.05 -18.48
C HIS A 152 -7.49 -35.19 -17.52
N TYR A 153 -6.91 -34.83 -16.39
CA TYR A 153 -6.74 -35.69 -15.24
C TYR A 153 -7.85 -35.39 -14.22
N VAL A 154 -8.44 -36.43 -13.63
CA VAL A 154 -9.50 -36.32 -12.63
C VAL A 154 -8.89 -36.45 -11.24
N LEU A 155 -9.09 -35.45 -10.39
CA LEU A 155 -8.72 -35.51 -8.97
C LEU A 155 -9.70 -36.43 -8.25
N ALA A 156 -9.28 -37.68 -8.05
CA ALA A 156 -10.06 -38.69 -7.34
C ALA A 156 -10.04 -38.45 -5.82
N SER A 157 -11.06 -38.94 -5.10
CA SER A 157 -11.08 -38.92 -3.63
C SER A 157 -9.94 -39.72 -2.99
N THR A 158 -9.27 -40.58 -3.76
CA THR A 158 -8.08 -41.35 -3.36
C THR A 158 -6.76 -40.70 -3.76
N SER A 159 -6.78 -39.50 -4.35
CA SER A 159 -5.55 -38.81 -4.78
C SER A 159 -4.70 -38.48 -3.55
N GLN A 160 -3.38 -38.64 -3.66
CA GLN A 160 -2.43 -38.39 -2.59
C GLN A 160 -1.32 -37.45 -3.06
N ILE A 161 -0.99 -36.48 -2.21
CA ILE A 161 0.22 -35.68 -2.35
C ILE A 161 1.42 -36.49 -1.86
N THR A 162 2.40 -36.69 -2.75
CA THR A 162 3.63 -37.46 -2.48
C THR A 162 4.83 -36.54 -2.62
N LEU A 163 5.68 -36.52 -1.58
CA LEU A 163 6.89 -35.71 -1.56
C LEU A 163 8.14 -36.58 -1.79
N HIS A 164 8.89 -36.26 -2.83
CA HIS A 164 10.24 -36.80 -3.07
C HIS A 164 11.33 -35.74 -2.83
N SER A 165 10.97 -34.62 -2.21
CA SER A 165 11.88 -33.54 -1.81
C SER A 165 11.39 -32.91 -0.51
N ALA A 166 12.28 -32.71 0.45
CA ALA A 166 11.96 -32.00 1.69
C ALA A 166 11.66 -30.51 1.44
N ASN A 167 12.26 -29.93 0.39
CA ASN A 167 12.01 -28.53 0.00
C ASN A 167 10.56 -28.28 -0.46
N ALA A 168 9.74 -29.32 -0.65
CA ALA A 168 8.37 -29.20 -1.09
C ALA A 168 7.34 -29.17 0.06
N GLU A 169 7.75 -29.40 1.31
CA GLU A 169 6.83 -29.62 2.43
C GLU A 169 5.85 -28.46 2.64
N GLN A 170 6.35 -27.22 2.71
CA GLN A 170 5.52 -26.04 2.92
C GLN A 170 4.62 -25.75 1.71
N ALA A 171 5.15 -25.85 0.48
CA ALA A 171 4.37 -25.66 -0.74
C ALA A 171 3.23 -26.70 -0.88
N ALA A 172 3.49 -27.95 -0.49
CA ALA A 172 2.49 -29.02 -0.48
C ALA A 172 1.44 -28.83 0.62
N SER A 173 1.84 -28.39 1.81
CA SER A 173 0.92 -28.04 2.89
C SER A 173 0.01 -26.88 2.46
N TRP A 174 0.57 -25.85 1.83
CA TRP A 174 -0.20 -24.74 1.28
C TRP A 174 -1.19 -25.19 0.20
N LEU A 175 -0.75 -26.01 -0.76
CA LEU A 175 -1.65 -26.59 -1.77
C LEU A 175 -2.79 -27.37 -1.11
N GLN A 176 -2.51 -28.21 -0.10
CA GLN A 176 -3.53 -28.96 0.61
C GLN A 176 -4.55 -28.04 1.30
N GLN A 177 -4.09 -26.96 1.93
CA GLN A 177 -4.96 -25.96 2.58
C GLN A 177 -5.87 -25.28 1.56
N GLU A 178 -5.33 -24.84 0.42
CA GLU A 178 -6.09 -24.18 -0.63
C GLU A 178 -7.07 -25.14 -1.30
N LEU A 179 -6.70 -26.40 -1.55
CA LEU A 179 -7.60 -27.43 -2.09
C LEU A 179 -8.81 -27.65 -1.18
N LYS A 180 -8.57 -27.73 0.13
CA LYS A 180 -9.64 -27.86 1.12
C LYS A 180 -10.54 -26.63 1.14
N HIS A 181 -9.95 -25.44 1.17
CA HIS A 181 -10.69 -24.19 1.28
C HIS A 181 -11.50 -23.86 0.00
N LEU A 182 -10.90 -24.01 -1.18
CA LEU A 182 -11.50 -23.62 -2.46
C LEU A 182 -12.39 -24.71 -3.06
N TYR A 183 -12.09 -25.98 -2.81
CA TYR A 183 -12.74 -27.08 -3.52
C TYR A 183 -13.34 -28.15 -2.61
N GLU A 184 -13.28 -27.96 -1.28
CA GLU A 184 -13.70 -28.97 -0.29
C GLU A 184 -13.01 -30.32 -0.55
N PHE A 185 -11.80 -30.27 -1.10
CA PHE A 185 -11.04 -31.44 -1.52
C PHE A 185 -9.86 -31.67 -0.59
N GLU A 186 -9.84 -32.84 0.05
CA GLU A 186 -8.76 -33.25 0.92
C GLU A 186 -8.00 -34.43 0.29
N PRO A 187 -6.77 -34.20 -0.22
CA PRO A 187 -5.87 -35.27 -0.60
C PRO A 187 -5.66 -36.24 0.57
N GLN A 188 -5.68 -37.54 0.28
CA GLN A 188 -5.55 -38.57 1.31
C GLN A 188 -4.08 -38.75 1.72
N PRO A 189 -3.79 -39.04 3.00
CA PRO A 189 -2.44 -39.38 3.43
C PRO A 189 -1.96 -40.73 2.88
N ILE A 190 -2.89 -41.62 2.54
CA ILE A 190 -2.65 -42.93 1.92
C ILE A 190 -3.60 -43.06 0.75
N GLY A 191 -3.06 -43.19 -0.47
CA GLY A 191 -3.85 -43.22 -1.70
C GLY A 191 -2.98 -43.48 -2.93
N ASN A 192 -3.44 -42.99 -4.08
CA ASN A 192 -2.69 -43.05 -5.32
C ASN A 192 -1.65 -41.93 -5.31
N ALA A 193 -0.36 -42.25 -5.50
CA ALA A 193 0.72 -41.27 -5.58
C ALA A 193 0.69 -40.50 -6.92
N ASP A 194 -0.34 -39.67 -7.11
CA ASP A 194 -0.69 -39.03 -8.38
C ASP A 194 -0.54 -37.50 -8.35
N ILE A 195 -0.27 -36.89 -7.20
CA ILE A 195 0.24 -35.51 -7.10
C ILE A 195 1.65 -35.56 -6.52
N VAL A 196 2.67 -35.49 -7.37
CA VAL A 196 4.06 -35.77 -6.99
C VAL A 196 4.90 -34.50 -7.03
N TYR A 197 5.58 -34.21 -5.92
CA TYR A 197 6.61 -33.18 -5.85
C TYR A 197 7.99 -33.83 -5.95
N GLN A 198 8.76 -33.46 -6.97
CA GLN A 198 10.07 -34.05 -7.25
C GLN A 198 11.14 -32.98 -7.38
N SER A 199 12.30 -33.19 -6.75
CA SER A 199 13.42 -32.27 -6.92
C SER A 199 13.99 -32.36 -8.34
N ASN A 200 14.24 -31.21 -8.95
CA ASN A 200 14.99 -31.09 -10.19
C ASN A 200 16.12 -30.06 -10.02
N PRO A 201 17.35 -30.50 -9.70
CA PRO A 201 18.44 -29.61 -9.27
C PRO A 201 19.05 -28.79 -10.40
N ILE A 202 18.67 -29.02 -11.67
CA ILE A 202 19.16 -28.22 -12.80
C ILE A 202 18.42 -26.89 -12.96
N LEU A 203 17.28 -26.74 -12.26
CA LEU A 203 16.45 -25.55 -12.29
C LEU A 203 16.99 -24.50 -11.31
N ASP A 204 16.97 -23.23 -11.71
CA ASP A 204 17.22 -22.13 -10.77
C ASP A 204 16.12 -22.07 -9.69
N GLU A 205 16.39 -21.38 -8.58
CA GLU A 205 15.61 -21.40 -7.34
C GLU A 205 14.09 -21.23 -7.50
N GLU A 206 13.66 -20.32 -8.37
CA GLU A 206 12.25 -19.98 -8.59
C GLU A 206 11.63 -20.68 -9.82
N HIS A 207 12.44 -21.41 -10.60
CA HIS A 207 11.97 -22.11 -11.79
C HIS A 207 11.21 -23.37 -11.41
N TYR A 208 10.21 -23.73 -12.21
CA TYR A 208 9.49 -24.97 -12.05
C TYR A 208 9.06 -25.58 -13.37
N HIS A 209 8.89 -26.90 -13.36
CA HIS A 209 8.10 -27.61 -14.35
C HIS A 209 6.82 -28.18 -13.71
N LEU A 210 5.72 -28.11 -14.46
CA LEU A 210 4.45 -28.73 -14.07
C LEU A 210 3.97 -29.59 -15.25
N THR A 211 3.80 -30.89 -15.02
CA THR A 211 3.26 -31.81 -16.02
C THR A 211 1.98 -32.44 -15.50
N VAL A 212 0.88 -32.29 -16.24
CA VAL A 212 -0.39 -32.97 -16.00
C VAL A 212 -0.65 -33.90 -17.19
N ASN A 213 -0.84 -35.18 -16.92
CA ASN A 213 -1.21 -36.16 -17.94
C ASN A 213 -2.22 -37.17 -17.37
N ALA A 214 -2.66 -38.12 -18.19
CA ALA A 214 -3.67 -39.10 -17.78
C ALA A 214 -3.30 -39.97 -16.55
N LYS A 215 -2.02 -40.02 -16.15
CA LYS A 215 -1.54 -40.76 -14.98
C LYS A 215 -1.47 -39.93 -13.70
N GLY A 216 -1.45 -38.60 -13.79
CA GLY A 216 -1.28 -37.72 -12.63
C GLY A 216 -0.61 -36.38 -12.94
N ILE A 217 -0.17 -35.74 -11.87
CA ILE A 217 0.37 -34.39 -11.78
C ILE A 217 1.78 -34.48 -11.18
N LEU A 218 2.77 -33.96 -11.89
CA LEU A 218 4.16 -33.88 -11.46
C LEU A 218 4.59 -32.42 -11.38
N LEU A 219 5.03 -31.99 -10.20
CA LEU A 219 5.62 -30.68 -9.91
C LEU A 219 7.12 -30.86 -9.68
N GLU A 220 7.94 -30.19 -10.47
CA GLU A 220 9.40 -30.23 -10.35
C GLU A 220 9.98 -28.84 -10.07
N ALA A 221 10.85 -28.72 -9.08
CA ALA A 221 11.61 -27.52 -8.75
C ALA A 221 12.90 -27.88 -8.01
N SER A 222 13.86 -26.95 -7.92
CA SER A 222 15.08 -27.13 -7.11
C SER A 222 14.88 -26.71 -5.65
N GLY A 223 14.07 -25.68 -5.42
CA GLY A 223 13.81 -25.09 -4.10
C GLY A 223 12.33 -24.91 -3.78
N HIS A 224 12.06 -24.50 -2.53
CA HIS A 224 10.73 -24.24 -1.99
C HIS A 224 9.91 -23.27 -2.84
N VAL A 225 10.52 -22.15 -3.23
CA VAL A 225 9.83 -21.08 -3.99
C VAL A 225 9.33 -21.57 -5.35
N GLY A 226 10.13 -22.33 -6.10
CA GLY A 226 9.69 -22.96 -7.35
C GLY A 226 8.49 -23.90 -7.15
N PHE A 227 8.45 -24.67 -6.05
CA PHE A 227 7.30 -25.51 -5.73
C PHE A 227 6.05 -24.69 -5.39
N VAL A 228 6.18 -23.59 -4.65
CA VAL A 228 5.06 -22.66 -4.40
C VAL A 228 4.49 -22.13 -5.73
N HIS A 229 5.35 -21.69 -6.65
CA HIS A 229 4.89 -21.20 -7.96
C HIS A 229 4.19 -22.29 -8.79
N ALA A 230 4.69 -23.53 -8.74
CA ALA A 230 4.06 -24.66 -9.40
C ALA A 230 2.68 -24.96 -8.80
N SER A 231 2.54 -24.91 -7.48
CA SER A 231 1.27 -25.06 -6.76
C SER A 231 0.27 -23.95 -7.10
N ALA A 232 0.73 -22.70 -7.16
CA ALA A 232 -0.10 -21.55 -7.55
C ALA A 232 -0.69 -21.73 -8.96
N THR A 233 0.13 -22.20 -9.91
CA THR A 233 -0.35 -22.52 -11.26
C THR A 233 -1.32 -23.70 -11.26
N LEU A 234 -1.04 -24.75 -10.49
CA LEU A 234 -1.93 -25.91 -10.39
C LEU A 234 -3.31 -25.51 -9.86
N LEU A 235 -3.38 -24.66 -8.83
CA LEU A 235 -4.64 -24.16 -8.27
C LEU A 235 -5.52 -23.49 -9.34
N GLN A 236 -4.93 -22.68 -10.22
CA GLN A 236 -5.66 -22.01 -11.31
C GLN A 236 -6.09 -22.95 -12.44
N LEU A 237 -5.43 -24.11 -12.59
CA LEU A 237 -5.81 -25.12 -13.59
C LEU A 237 -7.00 -25.98 -13.16
N ILE A 238 -7.31 -26.06 -11.87
CA ILE A 238 -8.39 -26.92 -11.36
C ILE A 238 -9.74 -26.34 -11.72
N LYS A 239 -10.54 -27.15 -12.42
CA LYS A 239 -11.92 -26.85 -12.80
C LYS A 239 -12.88 -27.82 -12.13
N ARG A 240 -14.07 -27.34 -11.75
CA ARG A 240 -15.18 -28.20 -11.34
C ARG A 240 -16.07 -28.48 -12.54
N THR A 241 -16.26 -29.74 -12.87
CA THR A 241 -17.17 -30.24 -13.92
C THR A 241 -18.22 -31.17 -13.29
N GLN A 242 -19.12 -31.71 -14.12
CA GLN A 242 -20.08 -32.73 -13.69
C GLN A 242 -19.38 -34.00 -13.18
N ASP A 243 -18.20 -34.32 -13.72
CA ASP A 243 -17.41 -35.51 -13.39
C ASP A 243 -16.50 -35.31 -12.16
N GLY A 244 -16.55 -34.14 -11.51
CA GLY A 244 -15.75 -33.82 -10.33
C GLY A 244 -14.74 -32.71 -10.57
N LEU A 245 -13.60 -32.77 -9.86
CA LEU A 245 -12.51 -31.84 -10.04
C LEU A 245 -11.55 -32.38 -11.11
N VAL A 246 -11.30 -31.56 -12.14
CA VAL A 246 -10.45 -31.95 -13.26
C VAL A 246 -9.36 -30.92 -13.49
N VAL A 247 -8.22 -31.39 -13.99
CA VAL A 247 -7.07 -30.57 -14.36
C VAL A 247 -6.73 -30.88 -15.82
N PRO A 248 -6.68 -29.88 -16.73
CA PRO A 248 -6.34 -30.14 -18.13
C PRO A 248 -4.92 -30.71 -18.25
N CYS A 249 -4.73 -31.66 -19.17
CA CYS A 249 -3.40 -32.21 -19.43
C CYS A 249 -2.51 -31.15 -20.10
N VAL A 250 -1.38 -30.83 -19.48
CA VAL A 250 -0.47 -29.77 -19.91
C VAL A 250 0.98 -30.09 -19.55
N LYS A 251 1.95 -29.47 -20.24
CA LYS A 251 3.32 -29.31 -19.75
C LYS A 251 3.65 -27.83 -19.67
N ILE A 252 4.16 -27.41 -18.53
CA ILE A 252 4.54 -26.03 -18.26
C ILE A 252 5.99 -26.02 -17.81
N SER A 253 6.76 -25.10 -18.37
CA SER A 253 8.12 -24.77 -17.92
C SER A 253 8.16 -23.26 -17.74
N ASP A 254 8.44 -22.81 -16.53
CA ASP A 254 8.20 -21.43 -16.17
C ASP A 254 9.20 -20.89 -15.14
N ALA A 255 9.35 -19.58 -15.17
CA ALA A 255 10.33 -18.83 -14.41
C ALA A 255 9.94 -17.34 -14.36
N PRO A 256 10.29 -16.61 -13.31
CA PRO A 256 10.00 -15.18 -13.23
C PRO A 256 10.88 -14.35 -14.18
N ARG A 257 10.32 -13.28 -14.73
CA ARG A 257 11.07 -12.23 -15.45
C ARG A 257 11.96 -11.41 -14.50
N PHE A 258 11.41 -10.97 -13.36
CA PHE A 258 12.14 -10.22 -12.34
C PHE A 258 12.21 -11.01 -11.04
N LYS A 259 13.35 -10.94 -10.34
CA LYS A 259 13.51 -11.58 -9.03
C LYS A 259 12.71 -10.87 -7.94
N TYR A 260 12.70 -9.52 -7.98
CA TYR A 260 11.87 -8.73 -7.06
C TYR A 260 10.50 -8.47 -7.68
N ARG A 261 9.45 -8.99 -7.04
CA ARG A 261 8.04 -8.79 -7.40
C ARG A 261 7.30 -8.45 -6.12
N GLY A 262 7.20 -7.16 -5.82
CA GLY A 262 6.71 -6.66 -4.55
C GLY A 262 5.27 -6.18 -4.59
N MET A 263 4.61 -6.25 -3.44
CA MET A 263 3.40 -5.50 -3.15
C MET A 263 3.53 -4.87 -1.76
N MET A 264 3.33 -3.55 -1.70
CA MET A 264 3.31 -2.79 -0.46
C MET A 264 1.89 -2.60 0.06
N LEU A 265 1.71 -2.76 1.37
CA LEU A 265 0.49 -2.37 2.06
C LEU A 265 0.81 -1.31 3.14
N ASP A 266 0.14 -0.18 3.04
CA ASP A 266 0.06 0.83 4.08
C ASP A 266 -0.88 0.38 5.20
N CYS A 267 -0.30 0.11 6.37
CA CYS A 267 -1.06 -0.17 7.60
C CYS A 267 -1.05 1.03 8.57
N ALA A 268 -0.29 2.08 8.27
CA ALA A 268 -0.14 3.26 9.10
C ALA A 268 -1.38 4.16 9.00
N ARG A 269 -1.82 4.48 7.77
CA ARG A 269 -2.98 5.37 7.54
C ARG A 269 -4.26 4.75 8.06
N HIS A 270 -4.51 3.47 7.78
CA HIS A 270 -5.56 2.68 8.44
C HIS A 270 -5.04 1.31 8.86
N PHE A 271 -5.32 0.93 10.11
CA PHE A 271 -4.89 -0.36 10.61
C PHE A 271 -5.64 -1.50 9.91
N HIS A 272 -4.92 -2.57 9.59
CA HIS A 272 -5.45 -3.78 9.00
C HIS A 272 -5.18 -4.98 9.92
N PRO A 273 -6.20 -5.71 10.40
CA PRO A 273 -5.98 -6.84 11.29
C PRO A 273 -5.08 -7.91 10.67
N VAL A 274 -4.41 -8.70 11.52
CA VAL A 274 -3.48 -9.78 11.10
C VAL A 274 -4.08 -10.70 10.03
N GLU A 275 -5.36 -11.08 10.19
CA GLU A 275 -6.02 -11.97 9.24
C GLU A 275 -6.23 -11.33 7.86
N ARG A 276 -6.43 -10.00 7.78
CA ARG A 276 -6.47 -9.28 6.50
C ARG A 276 -5.09 -9.26 5.83
N VAL A 277 -4.03 -9.03 6.61
CA VAL A 277 -2.65 -9.06 6.12
C VAL A 277 -2.29 -10.45 5.60
N LYS A 278 -2.60 -11.51 6.36
CA LYS A 278 -2.40 -12.91 5.93
C LYS A 278 -3.21 -13.25 4.67
N ARG A 279 -4.48 -12.82 4.60
CA ARG A 279 -5.32 -13.03 3.40
C ARG A 279 -4.68 -12.40 2.17
N LEU A 280 -4.16 -11.18 2.28
CA LEU A 280 -3.44 -10.53 1.19
C LEU A 280 -2.17 -11.31 0.80
N ILE A 281 -1.33 -11.68 1.76
CA ILE A 281 -0.10 -12.47 1.52
C ILE A 281 -0.41 -13.79 0.80
N ASN A 282 -1.52 -14.45 1.16
CA ASN A 282 -1.98 -15.65 0.46
C ASN A 282 -2.29 -15.37 -1.02
N GLN A 283 -2.95 -14.25 -1.31
CA GLN A 283 -3.22 -13.85 -2.69
C GLN A 283 -1.95 -13.46 -3.45
N LEU A 284 -0.99 -12.80 -2.80
CA LEU A 284 0.32 -12.52 -3.40
C LEU A 284 1.00 -13.81 -3.89
N ALA A 285 0.89 -14.91 -3.13
CA ALA A 285 1.41 -16.21 -3.53
C ALA A 285 0.66 -16.83 -4.72
N HIS A 286 -0.68 -16.68 -4.81
CA HIS A 286 -1.44 -17.11 -5.99
C HIS A 286 -0.96 -16.46 -7.28
N TYR A 287 -0.52 -15.20 -7.19
CA TYR A 287 -0.01 -14.44 -8.33
C TYR A 287 1.51 -14.38 -8.42
N LYS A 288 2.21 -15.24 -7.65
CA LYS A 288 3.66 -15.44 -7.70
C LYS A 288 4.47 -14.16 -7.41
N PHE A 289 3.96 -13.26 -6.58
CA PHE A 289 4.79 -12.22 -5.97
C PHE A 289 5.86 -12.88 -5.10
N SER A 290 6.97 -12.17 -4.85
CA SER A 290 8.08 -12.64 -4.01
C SER A 290 8.13 -11.93 -2.66
N THR A 291 7.51 -10.75 -2.57
CA THR A 291 7.81 -9.80 -1.51
C THR A 291 6.56 -9.06 -1.06
N PHE A 292 6.37 -9.00 0.26
CA PHE A 292 5.41 -8.14 0.93
C PHE A 292 6.18 -7.01 1.62
N HIS A 293 5.98 -5.79 1.13
CA HIS A 293 6.54 -4.59 1.74
C HIS A 293 5.54 -4.04 2.76
N TRP A 294 5.92 -4.02 4.04
CA TRP A 294 5.01 -3.69 5.12
C TRP A 294 5.27 -2.27 5.63
N HIS A 295 4.47 -1.33 5.15
CA HIS A 295 4.53 0.06 5.57
C HIS A 295 3.82 0.22 6.93
N LEU A 296 4.62 0.25 7.99
CA LEU A 296 4.19 0.07 9.39
C LEU A 296 4.11 1.36 10.20
N THR A 297 4.65 2.47 9.69
CA THR A 297 4.79 3.72 10.43
C THR A 297 4.57 4.91 9.51
N ASP A 298 3.77 5.87 9.97
CA ASP A 298 3.59 7.16 9.31
C ASP A 298 3.08 8.18 10.34
N ASP A 299 2.67 9.35 9.88
CA ASP A 299 2.15 10.44 10.69
C ASP A 299 0.89 10.05 11.48
N GLU A 300 0.01 9.24 10.87
CA GLU A 300 -1.29 8.88 11.44
C GLU A 300 -1.30 7.61 12.27
N GLY A 301 -0.15 6.94 12.40
CA GLY A 301 -0.09 5.65 13.04
C GLY A 301 1.29 5.01 13.15
N TRP A 302 1.58 4.47 14.33
CA TRP A 302 2.69 3.56 14.56
C TRP A 302 2.15 2.14 14.85
N ARG A 303 2.50 1.17 14.00
CA ARG A 303 1.81 -0.15 13.98
C ARG A 303 2.65 -1.32 14.48
N ILE A 304 3.86 -1.10 14.97
CA ILE A 304 4.77 -2.17 15.38
C ILE A 304 5.16 -2.04 16.86
N GLU A 305 5.03 -3.12 17.63
CA GLU A 305 5.50 -3.14 19.00
C GLU A 305 7.03 -3.04 19.10
N ILE A 306 7.50 -2.02 19.82
CA ILE A 306 8.90 -1.87 20.25
C ILE A 306 8.91 -1.99 21.77
N LYS A 307 9.43 -3.09 22.30
CA LYS A 307 9.30 -3.43 23.72
C LYS A 307 10.05 -2.45 24.62
N SER A 308 11.18 -1.93 24.14
CA SER A 308 11.94 -0.90 24.83
C SER A 308 11.26 0.48 24.82
N LEU A 309 10.28 0.71 23.94
CA LEU A 309 9.59 1.98 23.73
C LEU A 309 8.06 1.78 23.62
N PRO A 310 7.40 1.27 24.68
CA PRO A 310 5.97 0.91 24.63
C PRO A 310 5.05 2.10 24.36
N GLN A 311 5.51 3.34 24.56
CA GLN A 311 4.76 4.55 24.22
C GLN A 311 4.39 4.61 22.73
N LEU A 312 5.22 4.07 21.84
CA LEU A 312 4.98 4.07 20.40
C LEU A 312 3.67 3.35 20.04
N THR A 313 3.28 2.31 20.79
CA THR A 313 2.01 1.61 20.56
C THR A 313 0.93 2.00 21.57
N ASN A 314 1.28 2.37 22.81
CA ASN A 314 0.31 2.87 23.78
C ASN A 314 -0.31 4.21 23.36
N ILE A 315 0.45 5.04 22.65
CA ILE A 315 0.01 6.35 22.13
C ILE A 315 -0.08 6.29 20.60
N GLY A 316 1.03 6.04 19.91
CA GLY A 316 1.16 6.18 18.46
C GLY A 316 0.29 5.24 17.63
N ALA A 317 -0.19 4.13 18.20
CA ALA A 317 -1.12 3.24 17.51
C ALA A 317 -2.57 3.73 17.51
N TRP A 318 -2.90 4.81 18.22
CA TRP A 318 -4.28 5.25 18.45
C TRP A 318 -4.47 6.74 18.15
N ARG A 319 -5.53 7.05 17.41
CA ARG A 319 -5.94 8.42 17.12
C ARG A 319 -7.43 8.63 17.37
N GLY A 320 -7.82 9.87 17.60
CA GLY A 320 -9.20 10.26 17.90
C GLY A 320 -9.24 11.64 18.54
N VAL A 321 -10.44 12.21 18.68
CA VAL A 321 -10.61 13.60 19.17
C VAL A 321 -10.05 13.77 20.58
N ASP A 322 -10.15 12.74 21.41
CA ASP A 322 -9.69 12.73 22.81
C ASP A 322 -8.33 12.01 22.99
N LYS A 323 -7.56 11.87 21.91
CA LYS A 323 -6.22 11.26 21.92
C LYS A 323 -5.13 12.30 21.67
N VAL A 324 -3.88 11.93 21.97
CA VAL A 324 -2.70 12.76 21.67
C VAL A 324 -2.58 13.02 20.17
N ILE A 325 -2.90 12.01 19.36
CA ILE A 325 -2.97 12.13 17.90
C ILE A 325 -4.44 12.34 17.51
N GLY A 326 -4.75 13.48 16.90
CA GLY A 326 -6.10 13.79 16.43
C GLY A 326 -6.60 12.85 15.32
N PRO A 327 -7.92 12.81 15.05
CA PRO A 327 -8.49 11.98 13.98
C PRO A 327 -7.86 12.31 12.62
N GLN A 328 -7.84 11.33 11.72
CA GLN A 328 -7.34 11.51 10.35
C GLN A 328 -8.14 10.60 9.41
N PHE A 329 -8.49 11.14 8.25
CA PHE A 329 -9.15 10.49 7.11
C PHE A 329 -10.56 9.93 7.31
N SER A 330 -10.80 9.13 8.36
CA SER A 330 -12.08 8.49 8.67
C SER A 330 -12.20 8.21 10.17
N THR A 331 -13.35 7.68 10.60
CA THR A 331 -13.63 7.33 12.00
C THR A 331 -13.50 8.54 12.93
N VAL A 332 -14.05 9.71 12.54
CA VAL A 332 -13.77 10.98 13.23
C VAL A 332 -14.39 11.15 14.61
N THR A 333 -15.47 10.43 14.91
CA THR A 333 -16.18 10.51 16.19
C THR A 333 -15.71 9.46 17.20
N ASP A 334 -15.06 8.40 16.73
CA ASP A 334 -14.58 7.27 17.53
C ASP A 334 -13.04 7.25 17.63
N GLN A 335 -12.53 6.41 18.52
CA GLN A 335 -11.11 6.07 18.54
C GLN A 335 -10.81 5.09 17.40
N HIS A 336 -9.81 5.42 16.57
CA HIS A 336 -9.28 4.53 15.54
C HIS A 336 -7.87 4.07 15.91
N GLY A 337 -7.54 2.81 15.61
CA GLY A 337 -6.16 2.34 15.76
C GLY A 337 -6.00 0.83 15.83
N GLY A 338 -4.83 0.44 16.32
CA GLY A 338 -4.35 -0.94 16.37
C GLY A 338 -2.87 -1.00 16.01
N TYR A 339 -2.21 -2.07 16.45
CA TYR A 339 -0.82 -2.38 16.15
C TYR A 339 -0.61 -3.89 16.17
N TYR A 340 0.51 -4.34 15.62
CA TYR A 340 0.95 -5.72 15.63
C TYR A 340 1.96 -5.92 16.76
N THR A 341 1.68 -6.88 17.64
CA THR A 341 2.67 -7.37 18.61
C THR A 341 3.82 -8.05 17.87
N GLN A 342 4.98 -8.13 18.49
CA GLN A 342 6.11 -8.86 17.89
C GLN A 342 5.78 -10.34 17.66
N GLU A 343 4.89 -10.93 18.45
CA GLU A 343 4.46 -12.32 18.27
C GLU A 343 3.55 -12.48 17.04
N GLU A 344 2.58 -11.58 16.85
CA GLU A 344 1.76 -11.56 15.63
C GLU A 344 2.63 -11.34 14.38
N ILE A 345 3.63 -10.47 14.46
CA ILE A 345 4.58 -10.25 13.36
C ILE A 345 5.35 -11.53 13.03
N LYS A 346 5.86 -12.26 14.03
CA LYS A 346 6.52 -13.55 13.78
C LYS A 346 5.60 -14.55 13.10
N GLN A 347 4.33 -14.60 13.51
CA GLN A 347 3.33 -15.47 12.88
C GLN A 347 3.07 -15.06 11.43
N VAL A 348 2.99 -13.75 11.12
CA VAL A 348 2.85 -13.25 9.75
C VAL A 348 4.08 -13.58 8.90
N ILE A 349 5.30 -13.40 9.44
CA ILE A 349 6.54 -13.74 8.76
C ILE A 349 6.60 -15.25 8.44
N ALA A 350 6.26 -16.11 9.40
CA ALA A 350 6.22 -17.56 9.17
C ALA A 350 5.18 -17.92 8.10
N TYR A 351 3.97 -17.36 8.21
CA TYR A 351 2.89 -17.56 7.25
C TYR A 351 3.28 -17.13 5.82
N ALA A 352 4.01 -16.02 5.70
CA ALA A 352 4.55 -15.52 4.44
C ALA A 352 5.67 -16.43 3.90
N GLY A 353 6.58 -16.90 4.76
CA GLY A 353 7.66 -17.82 4.41
C GLY A 353 7.15 -19.14 3.84
N ASP A 354 6.10 -19.72 4.42
CA ASP A 354 5.44 -20.93 3.91
C ASP A 354 4.91 -20.75 2.48
N ARG A 355 4.68 -19.50 2.07
CA ARG A 355 4.19 -19.08 0.75
C ARG A 355 5.28 -18.48 -0.14
N GLY A 356 6.55 -18.62 0.23
CA GLY A 356 7.67 -18.07 -0.54
C GLY A 356 7.73 -16.54 -0.58
N ILE A 357 7.02 -15.86 0.34
CA ILE A 357 6.98 -14.40 0.42
C ILE A 357 7.95 -13.89 1.48
N THR A 358 8.87 -13.02 1.08
CA THR A 358 9.73 -12.28 2.01
C THR A 358 8.99 -11.05 2.52
N VAL A 359 9.04 -10.80 3.83
CA VAL A 359 8.45 -9.60 4.44
C VAL A 359 9.54 -8.56 4.72
N ILE A 360 9.41 -7.37 4.12
CA ILE A 360 10.31 -6.22 4.35
C ILE A 360 9.57 -5.22 5.25
N PRO A 361 10.09 -4.89 6.44
CA PRO A 361 9.53 -3.83 7.27
C PRO A 361 9.95 -2.46 6.75
N GLU A 362 9.08 -1.47 6.96
CA GLU A 362 9.41 -0.05 6.79
C GLU A 362 9.26 0.71 8.10
N ILE A 363 10.27 1.54 8.39
CA ILE A 363 10.22 2.60 9.40
C ILE A 363 10.61 3.91 8.75
N ASP A 364 9.62 4.76 8.54
CA ASP A 364 9.79 5.99 7.75
C ASP A 364 10.43 7.11 8.58
N ILE A 365 11.56 7.63 8.10
CA ILE A 365 12.31 8.72 8.72
C ILE A 365 13.06 9.57 7.66
N PRO A 366 13.39 10.84 7.95
CA PRO A 366 12.96 11.62 9.11
C PRO A 366 11.59 12.27 8.93
N GLY A 367 11.03 12.27 7.71
CA GLY A 367 9.64 12.65 7.45
C GLY A 367 8.68 11.61 8.04
N HIS A 368 7.38 11.82 7.85
CA HIS A 368 6.34 10.83 8.20
C HIS A 368 6.42 10.29 9.64
N CYS A 369 6.91 11.11 10.57
CA CYS A 369 7.27 10.69 11.92
C CYS A 369 6.33 11.20 13.01
N ARG A 370 5.19 11.81 12.66
CA ARG A 370 4.32 12.47 13.65
C ARG A 370 3.86 11.53 14.76
N ALA A 371 3.50 10.28 14.44
CA ALA A 371 3.08 9.31 15.45
C ALA A 371 4.21 8.99 16.45
N ALA A 372 5.44 8.87 15.98
CA ALA A 372 6.62 8.64 16.83
C ALA A 372 6.90 9.86 17.71
N ILE A 373 6.95 11.06 17.12
CA ILE A 373 7.21 12.34 17.82
C ILE A 373 6.17 12.58 18.90
N ARG A 374 4.88 12.34 18.60
CA ARG A 374 3.79 12.51 19.57
C ARG A 374 3.80 11.47 20.69
N SER A 375 4.32 10.27 20.43
CA SER A 375 4.46 9.21 21.43
C SER A 375 5.63 9.43 22.38
N LEU A 376 6.72 10.04 21.89
CA LEU A 376 7.97 10.24 22.60
C LEU A 376 8.37 11.72 22.60
N SER A 377 7.42 12.61 22.91
CA SER A 377 7.61 14.05 22.82
C SER A 377 8.76 14.58 23.69
N GLU A 378 9.00 13.95 24.85
CA GLU A 378 10.14 14.28 25.72
C GLU A 378 11.51 14.01 25.08
N TRP A 379 11.56 13.15 24.06
CA TRP A 379 12.80 12.74 23.38
C TRP A 379 12.93 13.40 22.01
N LEU A 380 11.83 13.45 21.25
CA LEU A 380 11.88 13.73 19.81
C LEU A 380 11.41 15.14 19.44
N LEU A 381 10.91 15.93 20.39
CA LEU A 381 10.49 17.31 20.14
C LEU A 381 11.61 18.29 20.49
N ASP A 382 12.08 19.05 19.49
CA ASP A 382 12.97 20.18 19.74
C ASP A 382 12.17 21.43 20.13
N THR A 383 12.01 21.67 21.43
CA THR A 383 11.19 22.77 21.96
C THR A 383 11.73 24.17 21.66
N GLU A 384 12.98 24.27 21.20
CA GLU A 384 13.62 25.53 20.78
C GLU A 384 13.52 25.78 19.28
N ASP A 385 13.09 24.79 18.49
CA ASP A 385 12.91 24.94 17.05
C ASP A 385 11.76 25.91 16.75
N ARG A 386 12.01 26.85 15.85
CA ARG A 386 11.03 27.84 15.33
C ARG A 386 10.90 27.74 13.81
N SER A 387 11.24 26.59 13.24
CA SER A 387 11.11 26.35 11.80
C SER A 387 9.64 26.28 11.42
N GLU A 388 9.25 27.07 10.43
CA GLU A 388 7.92 27.03 9.86
C GLU A 388 7.96 26.23 8.56
N TYR A 389 7.37 25.04 8.58
CA TYR A 389 7.29 24.16 7.41
C TYR A 389 5.89 23.54 7.32
N ARG A 390 5.59 22.97 6.16
CA ARG A 390 4.37 22.19 5.96
C ARG A 390 4.67 21.00 5.06
N SER A 391 4.38 19.79 5.52
CA SER A 391 4.48 18.58 4.71
C SER A 391 3.40 18.53 3.62
N ILE A 392 3.58 17.60 2.68
CA ILE A 392 2.60 17.34 1.62
C ILE A 392 1.22 17.00 2.21
N GLN A 393 1.20 16.32 3.36
CA GLN A 393 0.02 15.88 4.09
C GLN A 393 -0.57 16.96 5.01
N ASN A 394 0.01 18.17 5.02
CA ASN A 394 -0.43 19.32 5.84
C ASN A 394 -0.12 19.23 7.34
N TYR A 395 1.02 18.63 7.69
CA TYR A 395 1.58 18.71 9.05
C TYR A 395 2.72 19.73 9.13
N SER A 396 2.95 20.28 10.32
CA SER A 396 4.03 21.25 10.61
C SER A 396 4.89 20.82 11.80
N ASP A 397 4.74 19.57 12.23
CA ASP A 397 5.24 19.02 13.49
C ASP A 397 5.62 17.54 13.36
N ASN A 398 5.94 17.09 12.14
CA ASN A 398 6.05 15.67 11.78
C ASN A 398 7.45 15.18 11.39
N VAL A 399 8.48 16.01 11.53
CA VAL A 399 9.84 15.68 11.07
C VAL A 399 10.80 15.51 12.24
N LEU A 400 11.52 14.38 12.30
CA LEU A 400 12.53 14.13 13.33
C LEU A 400 13.67 15.15 13.24
N SER A 401 14.12 15.65 14.40
CA SER A 401 15.29 16.53 14.45
C SER A 401 16.59 15.69 14.46
N PRO A 402 17.51 15.91 13.51
CA PRO A 402 18.80 15.23 13.46
C PRO A 402 19.81 15.79 14.47
N ALA A 403 19.47 16.84 15.22
CA ALA A 403 20.37 17.46 16.20
C ALA A 403 20.06 17.10 17.65
N LEU A 404 19.06 16.24 17.90
CA LEU A 404 18.76 15.72 19.23
C LEU A 404 19.50 14.39 19.45
N PRO A 405 20.33 14.25 20.51
CA PRO A 405 20.93 12.96 20.87
C PRO A 405 19.90 11.83 21.05
N GLU A 406 18.73 12.17 21.58
CA GLU A 406 17.61 11.27 21.82
C GLU A 406 17.01 10.71 20.52
N THR A 407 17.09 11.43 19.40
CA THR A 407 16.72 10.90 18.07
C THR A 407 17.56 9.67 17.74
N TYR A 408 18.88 9.73 17.95
CA TYR A 408 19.77 8.60 17.67
C TYR A 408 19.53 7.42 18.61
N ARG A 409 19.22 7.70 19.89
CA ARG A 409 18.84 6.67 20.86
C ARG A 409 17.53 5.97 20.47
N PHE A 410 16.53 6.74 20.04
CA PHE A 410 15.28 6.21 19.51
C PHE A 410 15.54 5.29 18.32
N LEU A 411 16.31 5.77 17.33
CA LEU A 411 16.65 5.01 16.14
C LEU A 411 17.40 3.71 16.47
N ASP A 412 18.40 3.77 17.35
CA ASP A 412 19.14 2.57 17.76
C ASP A 412 18.23 1.48 18.32
N LEU A 413 17.34 1.84 19.26
CA LEU A 413 16.44 0.90 19.91
C LEU A 413 15.43 0.29 18.91
N VAL A 414 14.83 1.13 18.07
CA VAL A 414 13.86 0.69 17.06
C VAL A 414 14.52 -0.24 16.03
N LEU A 415 15.65 0.18 15.47
CA LEU A 415 16.35 -0.58 14.43
C LEU A 415 16.88 -1.92 14.96
N GLU A 416 17.37 -1.96 16.20
CA GLU A 416 17.83 -3.21 16.83
C GLU A 416 16.70 -4.23 16.99
N GLU A 417 15.56 -3.82 17.55
CA GLU A 417 14.43 -4.74 17.77
C GLU A 417 13.84 -5.23 16.45
N ILE A 418 13.66 -4.34 15.47
CA ILE A 418 13.05 -4.70 14.18
C ILE A 418 14.03 -5.53 13.33
N ALA A 419 15.32 -5.20 13.30
CA ALA A 419 16.30 -5.99 12.57
C ALA A 419 16.42 -7.42 13.10
N ALA A 420 16.25 -7.61 14.42
CA ALA A 420 16.20 -8.92 15.05
C ALA A 420 14.87 -9.66 14.75
N LEU A 421 13.77 -8.93 14.61
CA LEU A 421 12.43 -9.49 14.38
C LEU A 421 12.23 -9.98 12.94
N PHE A 422 12.70 -9.22 11.95
CA PHE A 422 12.49 -9.51 10.54
C PHE A 422 13.72 -10.23 9.94
N PRO A 423 13.57 -11.45 9.39
CA PRO A 423 14.69 -12.19 8.81
C PRO A 423 15.17 -11.61 7.46
N SER A 424 14.36 -10.79 6.80
CA SER A 424 14.72 -10.11 5.54
C SER A 424 16.08 -9.41 5.66
N HIS A 425 16.88 -9.48 4.59
CA HIS A 425 18.11 -8.71 4.49
C HIS A 425 17.85 -7.23 4.23
N PHE A 426 16.71 -6.88 3.63
CA PHE A 426 16.29 -5.50 3.38
C PHE A 426 15.50 -4.93 4.55
N PHE A 427 15.75 -3.66 4.83
CA PHE A 427 15.03 -2.83 5.80
C PHE A 427 14.73 -1.48 5.15
N HIS A 428 13.44 -1.15 5.00
CA HIS A 428 13.01 0.10 4.38
C HIS A 428 13.01 1.23 5.39
N ILE A 429 13.58 2.38 5.01
CA ILE A 429 13.76 3.53 5.90
C ILE A 429 12.93 4.76 5.52
N GLY A 430 12.09 4.60 4.50
CA GLY A 430 11.28 5.67 3.93
C GLY A 430 12.16 6.73 3.27
N ALA A 431 12.19 7.92 3.89
CA ALA A 431 12.98 9.10 3.50
C ALA A 431 12.42 9.95 2.35
N ASP A 432 11.13 9.77 2.06
CA ASP A 432 10.33 10.59 1.17
C ASP A 432 9.88 11.90 1.81
N GLU A 433 9.49 12.84 0.94
CA GLU A 433 8.69 14.03 1.25
C GLU A 433 9.11 14.90 2.46
N VAL A 434 10.40 14.90 2.83
CA VAL A 434 10.94 15.84 3.84
C VAL A 434 10.73 17.28 3.35
N PRO A 435 9.93 18.10 4.07
CA PRO A 435 9.51 19.40 3.57
C PRO A 435 10.67 20.38 3.45
N ASP A 436 10.62 21.27 2.46
CA ASP A 436 11.48 22.44 2.46
C ASP A 436 11.18 23.32 3.70
N GLY A 437 12.23 23.91 4.29
CA GLY A 437 12.12 24.80 5.46
C GLY A 437 12.24 24.12 6.83
N VAL A 438 12.35 22.79 6.89
CA VAL A 438 12.63 22.08 8.14
C VAL A 438 14.01 22.45 8.72
N TRP A 439 14.11 22.46 10.05
CA TRP A 439 15.35 22.65 10.82
C TRP A 439 16.07 24.00 10.68
N ILE A 440 15.67 24.86 9.74
CA ILE A 440 16.37 26.12 9.41
C ILE A 440 16.47 27.08 10.61
N ASN A 441 15.47 27.05 11.50
CA ASN A 441 15.39 27.87 12.70
C ASN A 441 15.50 27.03 14.00
N SER A 442 16.08 25.82 13.93
CA SER A 442 16.48 25.08 15.14
C SER A 442 17.90 25.50 15.54
N PRO A 443 18.11 26.09 16.73
CA PRO A 443 19.45 26.43 17.21
C PRO A 443 20.38 25.22 17.28
N LYS A 444 19.84 24.02 17.60
CA LYS A 444 20.62 22.78 17.67
C LYS A 444 21.03 22.29 16.29
N CYS A 445 20.13 22.34 15.29
CA CYS A 445 20.47 21.99 13.92
C CYS A 445 21.48 22.98 13.32
N GLN A 446 21.36 24.28 13.61
CA GLN A 446 22.35 25.28 13.19
C GLN A 446 23.74 24.99 13.80
N ALA A 447 23.80 24.60 15.07
CA ALA A 447 25.05 24.19 15.71
C ALA A 447 25.65 22.93 15.05
N LEU A 448 24.83 21.91 14.77
CA LEU A 448 25.27 20.69 14.08
C LEU A 448 25.76 20.96 12.65
N MET A 449 25.07 21.84 11.92
CA MET A 449 25.52 22.29 10.59
C MET A 449 26.88 22.98 10.67
N ALA A 450 27.08 23.87 11.64
CA ALA A 450 28.36 24.55 11.84
C ALA A 450 29.50 23.58 12.23
N GLU A 451 29.21 22.56 13.05
CA GLU A 451 30.18 21.52 13.44
C GLU A 451 30.66 20.70 12.23
N HIS A 452 29.74 20.34 11.33
CA HIS A 452 30.04 19.51 10.16
C HIS A 452 30.37 20.29 8.88
N GLY A 453 30.23 21.62 8.90
CA GLY A 453 30.43 22.48 7.74
C GLY A 453 29.37 22.28 6.65
N TYR A 454 28.13 21.96 7.04
CA TYR A 454 27.00 21.86 6.10
C TYR A 454 26.50 23.26 5.71
N GLU A 455 26.14 23.43 4.44
CA GLU A 455 25.65 24.68 3.85
C GLU A 455 24.13 24.66 3.64
N ASP A 456 23.52 23.48 3.54
CA ASP A 456 22.07 23.30 3.35
C ASP A 456 21.49 22.37 4.42
N ALA A 457 20.33 22.73 4.98
CA ALA A 457 19.60 21.88 5.93
C ALA A 457 19.26 20.49 5.34
N LYS A 458 19.14 20.35 4.02
CA LYS A 458 18.97 19.05 3.34
C LYS A 458 20.12 18.08 3.60
N GLU A 459 21.32 18.58 3.88
CA GLU A 459 22.48 17.74 4.24
C GLU A 459 22.30 17.06 5.60
N LEU A 460 21.50 17.65 6.51
CA LEU A 460 21.16 17.06 7.80
C LEU A 460 20.30 15.79 7.64
N GLN A 461 19.41 15.74 6.64
CA GLN A 461 18.71 14.50 6.30
C GLN A 461 19.73 13.41 5.95
N GLY A 462 20.73 13.75 5.13
CA GLY A 462 21.81 12.82 4.79
C GLY A 462 22.63 12.39 6.00
N HIS A 463 22.91 13.31 6.92
CA HIS A 463 23.61 12.99 8.17
C HIS A 463 22.89 11.88 8.93
N LEU A 464 21.57 12.02 9.14
CA LEU A 464 20.77 11.03 9.83
C LEU A 464 20.68 9.70 9.07
N LEU A 465 20.45 9.75 7.75
CA LEU A 465 20.33 8.54 6.94
C LEU A 465 21.66 7.75 6.86
N ARG A 466 22.83 8.41 6.84
CA ARG A 466 24.14 7.72 6.93
C ARG A 466 24.33 7.03 8.26
N TYR A 467 23.89 7.65 9.35
CA TYR A 467 23.93 7.03 10.66
C TYR A 467 23.13 5.72 10.64
N VAL A 468 21.89 5.78 10.13
CA VAL A 468 20.99 4.64 10.05
C VAL A 468 21.50 3.57 9.11
N GLU A 469 22.03 3.93 7.94
CA GLU A 469 22.66 2.98 7.00
C GLU A 469 23.80 2.21 7.69
N LYS A 470 24.67 2.92 8.42
CA LYS A 470 25.77 2.31 9.18
C LYS A 470 25.25 1.39 10.28
N LYS A 471 24.20 1.80 11.00
CA LYS A 471 23.56 0.99 12.05
C LYS A 471 22.97 -0.29 11.46
N LEU A 472 22.16 -0.18 10.40
CA LEU A 472 21.57 -1.32 9.70
C LEU A 472 22.63 -2.28 9.17
N ARG A 473 23.72 -1.76 8.58
CA ARG A 473 24.85 -2.59 8.14
C ARG A 473 25.46 -3.37 9.30
N SER A 474 25.62 -2.75 10.48
CA SER A 474 26.11 -3.45 11.68
C SER A 474 25.17 -4.55 12.19
N LEU A 475 23.88 -4.44 11.86
CA LEU A 475 22.84 -5.43 12.17
C LEU A 475 22.64 -6.46 11.04
N GLY A 476 23.52 -6.47 10.02
CA GLY A 476 23.44 -7.39 8.89
C GLY A 476 22.32 -7.08 7.90
N LYS A 477 21.81 -5.84 7.88
CA LYS A 477 20.76 -5.37 6.99
C LYS A 477 21.30 -4.43 5.92
N ARG A 478 20.74 -4.51 4.73
CA ARG A 478 20.95 -3.56 3.64
C ARG A 478 19.79 -2.58 3.64
N MET A 479 20.11 -1.29 3.75
CA MET A 479 19.11 -0.23 3.75
C MET A 479 18.47 -0.11 2.37
N VAL A 480 17.16 0.11 2.37
CA VAL A 480 16.40 0.50 1.19
C VAL A 480 15.57 1.74 1.52
N GLY A 481 15.27 2.58 0.54
CA GLY A 481 14.50 3.81 0.77
C GLY A 481 13.88 4.37 -0.50
N TRP A 482 12.97 5.31 -0.33
CA TRP A 482 12.32 6.02 -1.43
C TRP A 482 13.32 6.86 -2.23
N GLU A 483 12.88 7.34 -3.39
CA GLU A 483 13.71 8.02 -4.37
C GLU A 483 14.54 9.16 -3.78
N GLU A 484 13.96 9.95 -2.87
CA GLU A 484 14.57 11.13 -2.29
C GLU A 484 15.78 10.85 -1.39
N ALA A 485 15.97 9.59 -0.98
CA ALA A 485 17.16 9.13 -0.29
C ALA A 485 18.44 9.30 -1.14
N GLN A 486 18.34 9.35 -2.47
CA GLN A 486 19.49 9.54 -3.36
C GLN A 486 19.95 11.00 -3.47
N HIS A 487 19.05 11.97 -3.26
CA HIS A 487 19.33 13.39 -3.48
C HIS A 487 20.42 13.89 -2.53
N GLY A 488 21.40 14.65 -3.02
CA GLY A 488 22.41 15.31 -2.18
C GLY A 488 23.49 14.38 -1.61
N ASN A 489 23.78 13.24 -2.27
CA ASN A 489 24.76 12.24 -1.79
C ASN A 489 24.51 11.82 -0.33
N LYS A 490 23.22 11.70 0.05
CA LYS A 490 22.82 11.37 1.42
C LYS A 490 23.33 9.99 1.82
N VAL A 491 23.18 8.97 0.98
CA VAL A 491 23.44 7.56 1.32
C VAL A 491 24.50 6.91 0.42
N SER A 492 25.07 5.79 0.86
CA SER A 492 26.03 5.04 0.04
C SER A 492 25.35 4.30 -1.11
N LYS A 493 26.14 3.90 -2.12
CA LYS A 493 25.65 3.12 -3.28
C LYS A 493 25.18 1.71 -2.94
N ASP A 494 25.41 1.26 -1.69
CA ASP A 494 24.83 0.02 -1.19
C ASP A 494 23.32 0.17 -0.97
N THR A 495 22.78 1.36 -0.74
CA THR A 495 21.34 1.54 -0.56
C THR A 495 20.57 1.19 -1.84
N VAL A 496 19.46 0.46 -1.72
CA VAL A 496 18.54 0.21 -2.85
C VAL A 496 17.49 1.32 -2.89
N ILE A 497 17.23 1.86 -4.06
CA ILE A 497 16.29 2.96 -4.25
C ILE A 497 14.95 2.44 -4.80
N TYR A 498 13.85 2.79 -4.14
CA TYR A 498 12.49 2.57 -4.64
C TYR A 498 12.05 3.83 -5.40
N SER A 499 12.05 3.76 -6.72
CA SER A 499 11.72 4.91 -7.56
C SER A 499 10.24 4.95 -7.89
N TRP A 500 9.58 6.01 -7.39
CA TRP A 500 8.13 6.17 -7.48
C TRP A 500 7.67 7.35 -8.33
N LEU A 501 8.51 8.38 -8.48
CA LEU A 501 8.16 9.58 -9.25
C LEU A 501 8.06 9.27 -10.74
N SER A 502 9.01 8.54 -11.30
CA SER A 502 8.99 8.12 -12.70
C SER A 502 10.04 7.06 -13.01
N GLU A 503 9.87 6.34 -14.11
CA GLU A 503 10.91 5.44 -14.61
C GLU A 503 12.20 6.19 -15.05
N GLN A 504 12.09 7.45 -15.48
CA GLN A 504 13.27 8.24 -15.81
C GLN A 504 14.14 8.49 -14.58
N ALA A 505 13.53 8.80 -13.44
CA ALA A 505 14.25 8.98 -12.19
C ALA A 505 14.91 7.68 -11.70
N ALA A 506 14.24 6.53 -11.90
CA ALA A 506 14.82 5.21 -11.67
C ALA A 506 16.11 4.98 -12.48
N LEU A 507 16.07 5.31 -13.78
CA LEU A 507 17.23 5.20 -14.66
C LEU A 507 18.37 6.12 -14.22
N ASP A 508 18.06 7.32 -13.75
CA ASP A 508 19.07 8.26 -13.28
C ASP A 508 19.73 7.79 -11.97
N CYS A 509 18.97 7.17 -11.06
CA CYS A 509 19.53 6.49 -9.89
C CYS A 509 20.43 5.31 -10.30
N ALA A 510 19.99 4.48 -11.25
CA ALA A 510 20.76 3.34 -11.73
C ALA A 510 22.06 3.76 -12.43
N LYS A 511 22.05 4.85 -13.23
CA LYS A 511 23.27 5.43 -13.83
C LYS A 511 24.28 5.90 -12.78
N GLN A 512 23.80 6.37 -11.63
CA GLN A 512 24.63 6.75 -10.50
C GLN A 512 25.15 5.54 -9.68
N GLY A 513 24.81 4.32 -10.09
CA GLY A 513 25.36 3.08 -9.52
C GLY A 513 24.51 2.42 -8.44
N PHE A 514 23.32 2.94 -8.14
CA PHE A 514 22.38 2.31 -7.21
C PHE A 514 21.69 1.09 -7.85
N ASP A 515 21.32 0.13 -7.03
CA ASP A 515 20.30 -0.86 -7.41
C ASP A 515 18.91 -0.23 -7.17
N VAL A 516 17.94 -0.55 -8.02
CA VAL A 516 16.64 0.15 -8.07
C VAL A 516 15.49 -0.84 -8.17
N ILE A 517 14.40 -0.53 -7.46
CA ILE A 517 13.10 -1.18 -7.59
C ILE A 517 12.12 -0.17 -8.21
N LEU A 518 11.43 -0.59 -9.27
CA LEU A 518 10.51 0.25 -10.02
C LEU A 518 9.12 0.24 -9.35
N GLN A 519 8.65 1.40 -8.92
CA GLN A 519 7.31 1.59 -8.36
C GLN A 519 6.65 2.88 -8.88
N PRO A 520 6.64 3.17 -10.19
CA PRO A 520 6.10 4.43 -10.70
C PRO A 520 4.61 4.58 -10.39
N GLY A 521 4.24 5.67 -9.73
CA GLY A 521 2.86 5.93 -9.27
C GLY A 521 1.83 5.94 -10.40
N GLN A 522 2.25 6.29 -11.61
CA GLN A 522 1.40 6.39 -12.79
C GLN A 522 0.88 5.03 -13.32
N TYR A 523 1.38 3.92 -12.77
CA TYR A 523 1.05 2.56 -13.20
C TYR A 523 0.83 1.58 -12.05
N THR A 524 1.57 1.76 -10.95
CA THR A 524 1.72 0.71 -9.92
C THR A 524 1.01 1.01 -8.60
N TYR A 525 0.45 2.21 -8.44
CA TYR A 525 -0.28 2.62 -7.25
C TYR A 525 -1.75 2.22 -7.38
N LEU A 526 -2.19 1.38 -6.44
CA LEU A 526 -3.49 0.73 -6.44
C LEU A 526 -4.53 1.54 -5.67
N ASP A 527 -4.14 2.59 -4.95
CA ASP A 527 -5.01 3.62 -4.38
C ASP A 527 -5.56 4.60 -5.43
N ILE A 528 -4.93 4.64 -6.61
CA ILE A 528 -5.39 5.46 -7.74
C ILE A 528 -6.74 4.96 -8.27
N VAL A 529 -7.63 5.88 -8.62
CA VAL A 529 -8.91 5.61 -9.28
C VAL A 529 -8.77 4.71 -10.52
N GLN A 530 -9.76 3.85 -10.76
CA GLN A 530 -9.74 2.83 -11.81
C GLN A 530 -10.48 3.22 -13.10
N ASP A 531 -11.25 4.29 -13.05
CA ASP A 531 -11.93 4.86 -14.20
C ASP A 531 -12.10 6.38 -14.00
N TYR A 532 -12.52 7.07 -15.05
CA TYR A 532 -12.75 8.50 -15.08
C TYR A 532 -14.12 8.90 -14.50
N ALA A 533 -15.02 7.94 -14.24
CA ALA A 533 -16.29 8.20 -13.59
C ALA A 533 -16.09 8.84 -12.19
N PRO A 534 -16.81 9.94 -11.85
CA PRO A 534 -16.64 10.62 -10.57
C PRO A 534 -17.04 9.74 -9.36
N GLU A 535 -17.80 8.67 -9.59
CA GLU A 535 -18.18 7.67 -8.59
C GLU A 535 -17.03 6.73 -8.17
N GLU A 536 -15.95 6.66 -8.95
CA GLU A 536 -14.82 5.77 -8.66
C GLU A 536 -14.15 6.16 -7.34
N PRO A 537 -13.98 5.22 -6.39
CA PRO A 537 -13.20 5.45 -5.21
C PRO A 537 -11.70 5.46 -5.57
N GLY A 538 -10.93 6.24 -4.82
CA GLY A 538 -9.50 6.37 -5.04
C GLY A 538 -9.06 7.83 -5.00
N VAL A 539 -7.77 8.02 -5.17
CA VAL A 539 -7.15 9.33 -5.39
C VAL A 539 -6.68 9.44 -6.85
N ALA A 540 -6.34 10.64 -7.32
CA ALA A 540 -5.99 10.86 -8.73
C ALA A 540 -4.76 11.75 -8.94
N TRP A 541 -3.90 11.87 -7.93
CA TRP A 541 -2.71 12.74 -7.99
C TRP A 541 -1.71 12.28 -9.06
N ALA A 542 -1.60 10.96 -9.30
CA ALA A 542 -0.78 10.37 -10.35
C ALA A 542 -1.51 10.19 -11.70
N GLY A 543 -2.75 10.70 -11.81
CA GLY A 543 -3.66 10.48 -12.93
C GLY A 543 -4.73 9.42 -12.64
N VAL A 544 -5.28 8.83 -13.70
CA VAL A 544 -6.22 7.71 -13.62
C VAL A 544 -5.51 6.46 -14.14
N THR A 545 -5.66 5.34 -13.42
CA THR A 545 -5.01 4.07 -13.76
C THR A 545 -6.06 2.98 -13.99
N PRO A 546 -6.71 2.96 -15.17
CA PRO A 546 -7.56 1.85 -15.57
C PRO A 546 -6.76 0.56 -15.71
N LEU A 547 -7.48 -0.57 -15.76
CA LEU A 547 -6.87 -1.90 -15.87
C LEU A 547 -5.91 -2.01 -17.07
N GLU A 548 -6.31 -1.48 -18.23
CA GLU A 548 -5.47 -1.49 -19.44
C GLU A 548 -4.17 -0.72 -19.25
N ARG A 549 -4.20 0.40 -18.53
CA ARG A 549 -3.00 1.19 -18.23
C ARG A 549 -2.05 0.45 -17.29
N ALA A 550 -2.58 -0.19 -16.25
CA ALA A 550 -1.79 -1.06 -15.38
C ALA A 550 -1.18 -2.24 -16.15
N TYR A 551 -1.96 -2.87 -17.04
CA TYR A 551 -1.48 -3.98 -17.88
C TYR A 551 -0.47 -3.54 -18.92
N SER A 552 -0.60 -2.35 -19.50
CA SER A 552 0.29 -1.86 -20.54
C SER A 552 1.63 -1.35 -20.00
N TYR A 553 1.81 -1.33 -18.67
CA TYR A 553 3.09 -0.98 -18.08
C TYR A 553 4.15 -2.01 -18.46
N GLU A 554 5.09 -1.59 -19.30
CA GLU A 554 6.27 -2.36 -19.67
C GLU A 554 7.50 -1.71 -19.06
N PRO A 555 8.06 -2.29 -17.97
CA PRO A 555 9.26 -1.76 -17.35
C PRO A 555 10.43 -1.71 -18.33
N LEU A 556 10.98 -0.52 -18.50
CA LEU A 556 12.15 -0.19 -19.28
C LEU A 556 11.92 -0.37 -20.79
N ALA A 557 10.72 -0.08 -21.28
CA ALA A 557 10.33 -0.26 -22.69
C ALA A 557 11.36 0.35 -23.67
N GLU A 558 11.86 1.55 -23.35
CA GLU A 558 12.80 2.30 -24.18
C GLU A 558 14.27 1.89 -24.00
N VAL A 559 14.57 0.98 -23.09
CA VAL A 559 15.95 0.52 -22.81
C VAL A 559 16.20 -0.80 -23.53
N PRO A 560 17.25 -0.94 -24.36
CA PRO A 560 17.57 -2.22 -25.01
C PRO A 560 17.74 -3.37 -24.02
N ALA A 561 17.32 -4.59 -24.39
CA ALA A 561 17.31 -5.76 -23.51
C ALA A 561 18.71 -6.16 -23.00
N ASP A 562 19.76 -5.88 -23.78
CA ASP A 562 21.16 -6.15 -23.48
C ASP A 562 21.86 -5.01 -22.73
N HIS A 563 21.18 -3.88 -22.51
CA HIS A 563 21.78 -2.71 -21.87
C HIS A 563 22.16 -3.02 -20.39
N PRO A 564 23.41 -2.76 -19.96
CA PRO A 564 23.91 -3.16 -18.64
C PRO A 564 23.14 -2.54 -17.47
N ILE A 565 22.50 -1.39 -17.67
CA ILE A 565 21.66 -0.73 -16.64
C ILE A 565 20.55 -1.65 -16.12
N ARG A 566 20.05 -2.57 -16.95
CA ARG A 566 19.01 -3.53 -16.55
C ARG A 566 19.46 -4.43 -15.39
N LYS A 567 20.77 -4.64 -15.21
CA LYS A 567 21.32 -5.39 -14.07
C LYS A 567 21.18 -4.66 -12.73
N ARG A 568 20.98 -3.34 -12.75
CA ARG A 568 20.70 -2.52 -11.56
C ARG A 568 19.22 -2.54 -11.19
N ILE A 569 18.35 -2.98 -12.08
CA ILE A 569 16.92 -3.03 -11.82
C ILE A 569 16.59 -4.40 -11.23
N LEU A 570 16.31 -4.43 -9.92
CA LEU A 570 16.04 -5.68 -9.20
C LEU A 570 14.65 -6.25 -9.55
N GLY A 571 13.72 -5.37 -9.89
CA GLY A 571 12.38 -5.71 -10.31
C GLY A 571 11.39 -4.56 -10.09
N MET A 572 10.14 -4.91 -9.80
CA MET A 572 9.05 -3.94 -9.66
C MET A 572 8.18 -4.21 -8.43
N GLN A 573 7.49 -3.17 -7.99
CA GLN A 573 6.56 -3.20 -6.87
C GLN A 573 5.24 -2.52 -7.24
N SER A 574 4.13 -3.03 -6.70
CA SER A 574 2.86 -2.30 -6.58
C SER A 574 2.69 -1.79 -5.15
N ALA A 575 1.89 -0.73 -4.96
CA ALA A 575 1.62 -0.18 -3.63
C ALA A 575 0.14 0.09 -3.45
N LEU A 576 -0.37 -0.17 -2.25
CA LEU A 576 -1.67 0.28 -1.80
C LEU A 576 -1.49 1.20 -0.60
N TRP A 577 -1.56 2.50 -0.85
CA TRP A 577 -1.70 3.53 0.18
C TRP A 577 -3.14 3.57 0.69
N CYS A 578 -3.32 3.84 1.98
CA CYS A 578 -4.58 3.54 2.67
C CYS A 578 -5.27 4.75 3.26
N GLU A 579 -5.06 5.97 2.77
CA GLU A 579 -5.74 7.19 3.25
C GLU A 579 -7.28 7.07 3.18
N ILE A 580 -7.83 6.33 2.21
CA ILE A 580 -9.28 6.11 2.04
C ILE A 580 -9.68 4.65 1.94
N ILE A 581 -8.86 3.76 2.51
CA ILE A 581 -9.04 2.31 2.45
C ILE A 581 -8.97 1.77 3.88
N ASN A 582 -10.12 1.62 4.53
CA ASN A 582 -10.20 1.20 5.94
C ASN A 582 -10.84 -0.19 6.14
N ASP A 583 -11.48 -0.76 5.11
CA ASP A 583 -12.16 -2.06 5.17
C ASP A 583 -11.72 -3.05 4.08
N GLN A 584 -12.13 -4.32 4.23
CA GLN A 584 -11.75 -5.40 3.32
C GLN A 584 -12.33 -5.23 1.92
N SER A 585 -13.59 -4.80 1.82
CA SER A 585 -14.27 -4.67 0.54
C SER A 585 -13.64 -3.56 -0.30
N ARG A 586 -13.30 -2.42 0.32
CA ARG A 586 -12.59 -1.34 -0.36
C ARG A 586 -11.19 -1.77 -0.78
N MET A 587 -10.45 -2.47 0.09
CA MET A 587 -9.13 -3.01 -0.25
C MET A 587 -9.20 -3.95 -1.47
N ASP A 588 -10.12 -4.91 -1.46
CA ASP A 588 -10.30 -5.85 -2.58
C ASP A 588 -10.66 -5.12 -3.87
N TYR A 589 -11.56 -4.13 -3.80
CA TYR A 589 -11.95 -3.34 -4.97
C TYR A 589 -10.77 -2.59 -5.59
N MET A 590 -9.92 -1.98 -4.76
CA MET A 590 -8.78 -1.19 -5.22
C MET A 590 -7.63 -2.05 -5.76
N LEU A 591 -7.41 -3.22 -5.15
CA LEU A 591 -6.39 -4.19 -5.58
C LEU A 591 -6.77 -4.90 -6.88
N TYR A 592 -8.01 -5.40 -6.98
CA TYR A 592 -8.38 -6.34 -8.04
C TYR A 592 -9.29 -5.70 -9.09
N PRO A 593 -8.99 -5.90 -10.39
CA PRO A 593 -8.02 -6.87 -10.93
C PRO A 593 -6.65 -6.29 -11.31
N ARG A 594 -6.31 -5.04 -10.97
CA ARG A 594 -5.02 -4.45 -11.39
C ARG A 594 -3.81 -5.19 -10.82
N LEU A 595 -3.92 -5.75 -9.62
CA LEU A 595 -2.87 -6.56 -9.01
C LEU A 595 -2.48 -7.76 -9.88
N THR A 596 -3.44 -8.36 -10.60
CA THR A 596 -3.16 -9.51 -11.50
C THR A 596 -2.45 -9.07 -12.77
N ALA A 597 -2.70 -7.86 -13.25
CA ALA A 597 -1.95 -7.25 -14.36
C ALA A 597 -0.49 -6.95 -13.96
N LEU A 598 -0.28 -6.40 -12.76
CA LEU A 598 1.05 -6.10 -12.23
C LEU A 598 1.85 -7.36 -11.90
N ALA A 599 1.19 -8.43 -11.46
CA ALA A 599 1.80 -9.75 -11.33
C ALA A 599 2.34 -10.26 -12.67
N GLU A 600 1.55 -10.10 -13.75
CA GLU A 600 1.96 -10.51 -15.09
C GLU A 600 3.14 -9.67 -15.62
N ALA A 601 3.16 -8.36 -15.35
CA ALA A 601 4.31 -7.51 -15.69
C ALA A 601 5.60 -7.96 -14.97
N GLY A 602 5.50 -8.43 -13.73
CA GLY A 602 6.62 -8.92 -12.93
C GLY A 602 7.12 -10.32 -13.33
N TRP A 603 6.27 -11.15 -13.92
CA TRP A 603 6.52 -12.57 -14.16
C TRP A 603 6.73 -12.94 -15.62
N THR A 604 5.82 -12.52 -16.50
CA THR A 604 5.77 -12.99 -17.89
C THR A 604 6.72 -12.17 -18.76
N GLN A 605 7.45 -12.84 -19.65
CA GLN A 605 8.30 -12.16 -20.63
C GLN A 605 7.46 -11.23 -21.51
N ASN A 606 7.98 -10.02 -21.78
CA ASN A 606 7.20 -9.00 -22.49
C ASN A 606 6.66 -9.48 -23.84
N SER A 607 7.44 -10.26 -24.58
CA SER A 607 7.04 -10.81 -25.89
C SER A 607 5.82 -11.75 -25.86
N LEU A 608 5.38 -12.17 -24.67
CA LEU A 608 4.24 -13.07 -24.47
C LEU A 608 3.02 -12.37 -23.86
N ARG A 609 3.17 -11.10 -23.45
CA ARG A 609 2.10 -10.26 -22.91
C ARG A 609 1.28 -9.69 -24.06
N ASP A 610 -0.02 -9.88 -23.99
CA ASP A 610 -0.99 -9.44 -24.98
C ASP A 610 -2.29 -9.12 -24.26
N TRP A 611 -2.83 -7.92 -24.52
CA TRP A 611 -3.97 -7.40 -23.77
C TRP A 611 -5.27 -8.21 -24.01
N PRO A 612 -5.66 -8.53 -25.26
CA PRO A 612 -6.77 -9.46 -25.51
C PRO A 612 -6.61 -10.82 -24.83
N ASP A 613 -5.42 -11.44 -24.90
CA ASP A 613 -5.14 -12.71 -24.22
C ASP A 613 -5.28 -12.60 -22.69
N TYR A 614 -4.76 -11.53 -22.09
CA TYR A 614 -4.92 -11.26 -20.67
C TYR A 614 -6.38 -11.11 -20.26
N LEU A 615 -7.17 -10.33 -21.00
CA LEU A 615 -8.59 -10.17 -20.71
C LEU A 615 -9.35 -11.49 -20.78
N ALA A 616 -9.05 -12.34 -21.77
CA ALA A 616 -9.66 -13.66 -21.88
C ALA A 616 -9.31 -14.56 -20.68
N ARG A 617 -8.05 -14.54 -20.23
CA ARG A 617 -7.62 -15.27 -19.01
C ARG A 617 -8.26 -14.71 -17.75
N LEU A 618 -8.30 -13.39 -17.60
CA LEU A 618 -8.97 -12.69 -16.50
C LEU A 618 -10.45 -13.05 -16.44
N LYS A 619 -11.15 -13.02 -17.57
CA LYS A 619 -12.58 -13.37 -17.65
C LYS A 619 -12.87 -14.75 -17.05
N GLY A 620 -12.04 -15.73 -17.40
CA GLY A 620 -12.15 -17.09 -16.88
C GLY A 620 -11.57 -17.28 -15.46
N HIS A 621 -10.80 -16.32 -14.97
CA HIS A 621 -10.22 -16.31 -13.61
C HIS A 621 -11.15 -15.68 -12.57
N LEU A 622 -12.04 -14.75 -12.97
CA LEU A 622 -13.01 -14.11 -12.07
C LEU A 622 -13.80 -15.09 -11.18
N PRO A 623 -14.28 -16.26 -11.66
CA PRO A 623 -14.97 -17.22 -10.80
C PRO A 623 -14.12 -17.76 -9.64
N LEU A 624 -12.79 -17.78 -9.78
CA LEU A 624 -11.88 -18.14 -8.68
C LEU A 624 -11.81 -17.01 -7.65
N LEU A 625 -11.78 -15.75 -8.09
CA LEU A 625 -11.87 -14.59 -7.21
C LEU A 625 -13.21 -14.56 -6.44
N ASP A 626 -14.32 -14.84 -7.13
CA ASP A 626 -15.66 -14.93 -6.51
C ASP A 626 -15.69 -15.99 -5.40
N LYS A 627 -15.10 -17.16 -5.68
CA LYS A 627 -14.98 -18.26 -4.72
C LYS A 627 -14.10 -17.92 -3.51
N GLN A 628 -13.11 -17.06 -3.70
CA GLN A 628 -12.25 -16.52 -2.64
C GLN A 628 -12.88 -15.33 -1.91
N GLU A 629 -14.13 -15.00 -2.24
CA GLU A 629 -14.88 -13.87 -1.70
C GLU A 629 -14.12 -12.54 -1.89
N ILE A 630 -13.43 -12.39 -3.04
CA ILE A 630 -12.70 -11.17 -3.39
C ILE A 630 -13.68 -10.19 -4.04
N HIS A 631 -13.90 -9.04 -3.40
CA HIS A 631 -14.79 -7.99 -3.91
C HIS A 631 -14.09 -7.11 -4.96
N TYR A 632 -13.67 -7.70 -6.08
CA TYR A 632 -12.96 -6.99 -7.15
C TYR A 632 -13.86 -5.98 -7.89
N ARG A 633 -13.23 -4.96 -8.52
CA ARG A 633 -13.92 -4.10 -9.49
C ARG A 633 -14.26 -4.89 -10.75
N SER A 634 -15.54 -5.15 -11.00
CA SER A 634 -15.98 -5.94 -12.17
C SER A 634 -15.59 -5.26 -13.49
N PRO A 635 -14.77 -5.89 -14.36
CA PRO A 635 -14.30 -5.25 -15.61
C PRO A 635 -15.38 -5.11 -16.70
N TRP A 636 -16.47 -5.88 -16.62
CA TRP A 636 -17.51 -5.95 -17.66
C TRP A 636 -18.91 -5.62 -17.10
N LYS A 637 -19.00 -4.63 -16.21
CA LYS A 637 -20.27 -4.19 -15.62
C LYS A 637 -20.76 -2.87 -16.24
#